data_AF-A0A2E2C014-F1
#
_entry.id   AF-A0A2E2C014-F1
#
_cell.length_a   1.000
_cell.length_b   1.000
_cell.length_c   1.000
_cell.angle_alpha   90.00
_cell.angle_beta   90.00
_cell.angle_gamma   90.00
#
_symmetry.space_group_name_H-M   'P 1'
#
loop_
_entity.id
_entity.type
_entity.pdbx_description
1 polymer ?
#
loop_
_entity_poly.entity_id
_entity_poly.type
_entity_poly.pdbx_seq_one_letter_code
_entity_poly.pdbx_strand_id
1 'polypeptide(L)'
;MLNGSSKSIRILCLALLAIYCVTADGTRAYSEEKARLADSYGFKPLEIFKLSDRSANMLAQDLNGDGLNDLILIDNSNSRIDVLQQRAPGEKVSPDELTDEVNGIPNDARLKHIKIPVDVSISALTVGDFNGDGLNDLAYLALPDRLIIRYQTKTGEWSDRKRIRLADLQPTQWTIAAGDLNFDQKTDLIVLGTNHTYVLHQDQNGELKTPRSILNTSPKLGLAAIADLNGDGRNDFTYATRDGKDQMLCARLQKPDGDLGPEIRFELSNPRSITLAEIDDKPGSEILTIDSQTGRMRIQQLENSSTQNGDLSKRLTMYGFGEEGSGRNRGFDLGDINGDGITDVVVSDPETAQMLVYLQAKERGLDLGQTYPGLLGVEQLRTQDLNGDGRAEVFVLSEREKIIGVSSFENQRLSFPKILPIKGEPVAFEMADLDGNQSAELIYISKVESNQFKLQALKRNQDGSWSDYQFPSDPPNLEAPKSLVKLDANGDGIFELMAFYGLSRSPKMVTLTPKQTPQLITPSGGINLDEIKPESIFIGGPKRDWILTAQNNFARRLVLNSDNQWQVLDQFNAPESKARVVGAVNINLDGEPGDEIVLIDLGVQKLRILRKEANVYRPWKDVEIGEFPFLSAHVADLNGDQLPDLVLFGRGQFGVLYSGQTPPTLKDVGSFESRIPQAYFTDSVAGDLNGDGQPDVIILDLRTHHVEILHFEENEGLKHALNFKVFEEKTFSRSNQSGVDPREAVIADLTGDGRKDLILLCHDRVLLYPQDKGGSQKDVGPQAASGK
;
A
#
# COMPACT_ATOMS: atom_id res chain seq x y z
N MET A 1 -50.18 -41.18 35.34
CA MET A 1 -51.45 -41.94 35.44
C MET A 1 -52.55 -41.10 34.81
N LEU A 2 -53.45 -41.71 34.03
CA LEU A 2 -54.84 -41.28 33.74
C LEU A 2 -55.08 -39.86 33.13
N ASN A 3 -56.04 -39.63 32.20
CA ASN A 3 -56.64 -40.48 31.15
C ASN A 3 -57.55 -39.58 30.27
N GLY A 4 -57.87 -40.01 29.03
CA GLY A 4 -59.00 -39.48 28.23
C GLY A 4 -58.58 -38.72 26.95
N SER A 5 -58.56 -39.26 25.71
CA SER A 5 -59.60 -39.94 24.88
C SER A 5 -60.52 -38.95 24.12
N SER A 6 -60.93 -39.12 22.86
CA SER A 6 -60.80 -40.28 21.93
C SER A 6 -61.21 -39.96 20.46
N LYS A 7 -60.59 -40.64 19.46
CA LYS A 7 -61.16 -41.21 18.18
C LYS A 7 -61.85 -40.26 17.16
N SER A 8 -61.98 -40.55 15.85
CA SER A 8 -61.79 -41.75 14.98
C SER A 8 -61.11 -41.33 13.65
N ILE A 9 -60.52 -42.15 12.76
CA ILE A 9 -60.53 -43.60 12.43
C ILE A 9 -61.68 -44.10 11.52
N ARG A 10 -61.50 -44.07 10.18
CA ARG A 10 -61.88 -45.07 9.14
C ARG A 10 -61.38 -44.60 7.75
N ILE A 11 -60.43 -45.26 7.07
CA ILE A 11 -60.41 -46.58 6.41
C ILE A 11 -61.14 -46.59 5.06
N LEU A 12 -60.40 -46.93 3.99
CA LEU A 12 -60.88 -47.79 2.91
C LEU A 12 -59.82 -48.86 2.57
N CYS A 13 -60.23 -50.11 2.53
CA CYS A 13 -59.51 -51.24 1.90
C CYS A 13 -60.10 -51.48 0.49
N LEU A 14 -59.77 -52.47 -0.34
CA LEU A 14 -59.09 -53.77 -0.19
C LEU A 14 -58.70 -54.30 -1.60
N ALA A 15 -57.65 -55.15 -1.68
CA ALA A 15 -57.34 -56.25 -2.63
C ALA A 15 -58.10 -56.44 -3.98
N LEU A 16 -57.47 -56.94 -5.06
CA LEU A 16 -57.32 -58.39 -5.30
C LEU A 16 -56.30 -58.81 -6.42
N LEU A 17 -55.66 -59.97 -6.19
CA LEU A 17 -55.22 -61.05 -7.12
C LEU A 17 -54.39 -60.79 -8.43
N ALA A 18 -53.08 -61.10 -8.32
CA ALA A 18 -52.37 -62.27 -8.92
C ALA A 18 -52.17 -62.49 -10.45
N ILE A 19 -51.10 -63.29 -10.74
CA ILE A 19 -50.65 -63.93 -12.01
C ILE A 19 -50.01 -62.92 -13.03
N TYR A 20 -48.80 -63.07 -13.63
CA TYR A 20 -48.02 -64.23 -14.14
C TYR A 20 -46.47 -64.11 -13.95
N CYS A 21 -45.75 -65.13 -14.44
CA CYS A 21 -44.37 -65.52 -14.12
C CYS A 21 -43.17 -64.69 -14.66
N VAL A 22 -42.10 -64.73 -13.85
CA VAL A 22 -40.66 -64.83 -14.16
C VAL A 22 -40.22 -64.99 -15.64
N THR A 23 -39.33 -64.09 -16.09
CA THR A 23 -38.00 -64.43 -16.67
C THR A 23 -36.98 -63.38 -16.24
N ALA A 24 -35.70 -63.75 -16.11
CA ALA A 24 -34.62 -62.88 -15.68
C ALA A 24 -34.12 -61.95 -16.80
N ASP A 25 -33.53 -60.80 -16.43
CA ASP A 25 -32.15 -60.48 -16.84
C ASP A 25 -31.53 -59.26 -16.13
N GLY A 26 -30.20 -59.27 -16.04
CA GLY A 26 -29.36 -58.07 -16.10
C GLY A 26 -29.35 -57.09 -14.92
N THR A 27 -28.49 -57.34 -13.94
CA THR A 27 -27.90 -56.26 -13.12
C THR A 27 -27.11 -55.29 -14.01
N ARG A 28 -27.63 -54.07 -14.22
CA ARG A 28 -26.84 -52.93 -14.71
C ARG A 28 -26.45 -52.03 -13.55
N ALA A 29 -25.35 -52.38 -12.90
CA ALA A 29 -24.57 -51.39 -12.16
C ALA A 29 -23.82 -50.54 -13.21
N TYR A 30 -24.37 -49.39 -13.58
CA TYR A 30 -23.56 -48.32 -14.15
C TYR A 30 -22.91 -47.59 -12.99
N SER A 31 -21.61 -47.81 -12.80
CA SER A 31 -20.77 -46.87 -12.08
C SER A 31 -20.59 -45.64 -12.94
N GLU A 32 -21.08 -44.49 -12.49
CA GLU A 32 -20.56 -43.21 -12.95
C GLU A 32 -19.14 -43.08 -12.39
N GLU A 33 -18.14 -43.53 -13.16
CA GLU A 33 -16.76 -43.13 -12.93
C GLU A 33 -16.70 -41.61 -13.10
N LYS A 34 -16.47 -40.89 -11.99
CA LYS A 34 -16.21 -39.45 -12.02
C LYS A 34 -15.01 -39.25 -12.96
N ALA A 35 -15.21 -38.47 -14.03
CA ALA A 35 -14.14 -38.17 -14.98
C ALA A 35 -12.93 -37.61 -14.23
N ARG A 36 -11.71 -38.01 -14.62
CA ARG A 36 -10.50 -37.50 -13.96
C ARG A 36 -10.25 -36.10 -14.49
N LEU A 37 -9.94 -35.15 -13.59
CA LEU A 37 -9.61 -33.77 -13.97
C LEU A 37 -8.58 -33.71 -15.10
N ALA A 38 -7.54 -34.54 -15.04
CA ALA A 38 -6.53 -34.67 -16.10
C ALA A 38 -7.08 -34.98 -17.51
N ASP A 39 -8.23 -35.66 -17.62
CA ASP A 39 -8.84 -36.01 -18.91
C ASP A 39 -9.50 -34.77 -19.59
N SER A 40 -9.65 -33.65 -18.88
CA SER A 40 -10.17 -32.36 -19.41
C SER A 40 -9.09 -31.46 -20.04
N TYR A 41 -7.81 -31.71 -19.77
CA TYR A 41 -6.70 -30.87 -20.23
C TYR A 41 -5.95 -31.55 -21.37
N GLY A 42 -5.62 -30.80 -22.41
CA GLY A 42 -4.86 -31.32 -23.54
C GLY A 42 -4.18 -30.21 -24.32
N PHE A 43 -3.06 -30.54 -24.95
CA PHE A 43 -2.32 -29.64 -25.82
C PHE A 43 -2.08 -30.26 -27.18
N LYS A 44 -2.17 -29.44 -28.24
CA LYS A 44 -1.72 -29.77 -29.59
C LYS A 44 -0.17 -29.91 -29.61
N PRO A 45 0.46 -30.35 -30.72
CA PRO A 45 1.91 -30.40 -30.82
C PRO A 45 2.57 -29.07 -30.44
N LEU A 46 3.65 -29.15 -29.65
CA LEU A 46 4.45 -28.01 -29.18
C LEU A 46 5.02 -27.21 -30.37
N GLU A 47 4.81 -25.90 -30.36
CA GLU A 47 5.42 -24.94 -31.27
C GLU A 47 6.59 -24.20 -30.56
N ILE A 48 7.68 -23.92 -31.27
CA ILE A 48 8.93 -23.38 -30.69
C ILE A 48 9.43 -22.17 -31.47
N PHE A 49 9.71 -21.08 -30.73
CA PHE A 49 10.27 -19.85 -31.28
C PHE A 49 11.60 -19.52 -30.60
N LYS A 50 12.69 -19.56 -31.36
CA LYS A 50 14.05 -19.24 -30.92
C LYS A 50 14.23 -17.73 -30.75
N LEU A 51 14.65 -17.34 -29.55
CA LEU A 51 15.01 -16.00 -29.11
C LEU A 51 16.46 -16.00 -28.55
N SER A 52 16.72 -15.21 -27.51
CA SER A 52 18.04 -14.92 -26.93
C SER A 52 18.04 -15.21 -25.42
N ASP A 53 19.19 -15.56 -24.84
CA ASP A 53 19.32 -15.95 -23.42
C ASP A 53 18.86 -14.85 -22.43
N ARG A 54 18.90 -13.57 -22.84
CA ARG A 54 18.45 -12.42 -22.03
C ARG A 54 17.10 -11.85 -22.50
N SER A 55 16.30 -12.66 -23.18
CA SER A 55 14.86 -12.41 -23.33
C SER A 55 14.18 -12.47 -21.95
N ALA A 56 13.25 -11.56 -21.66
CA ALA A 56 12.52 -11.46 -20.39
C ALA A 56 11.30 -10.52 -20.52
N ASN A 57 10.48 -10.45 -19.47
CA ASN A 57 9.30 -9.57 -19.36
C ASN A 57 8.28 -9.87 -20.47
N MET A 58 7.95 -11.16 -20.64
CA MET A 58 7.01 -11.64 -21.65
C MET A 58 5.59 -11.18 -21.33
N LEU A 59 4.95 -10.51 -22.29
CA LEU A 59 3.54 -10.10 -22.23
C LEU A 59 2.82 -10.59 -23.49
N ALA A 60 1.51 -10.84 -23.38
CA ALA A 60 0.66 -11.20 -24.50
C ALA A 60 -0.52 -10.22 -24.62
N GLN A 61 -0.68 -9.61 -25.78
CA GLN A 61 -1.78 -8.68 -26.08
C GLN A 61 -1.91 -8.53 -27.60
N ASP A 62 -3.09 -8.19 -28.10
CA ASP A 62 -3.27 -7.70 -29.47
C ASP A 62 -2.51 -6.38 -29.64
N LEU A 63 -1.36 -6.40 -30.33
CA LEU A 63 -0.53 -5.21 -30.48
C LEU A 63 -0.96 -4.34 -31.65
N ASN A 64 -1.66 -4.87 -32.67
CA ASN A 64 -1.89 -4.20 -33.95
C ASN A 64 -3.38 -3.86 -34.22
N GLY A 65 -4.28 -4.25 -33.32
CA GLY A 65 -5.73 -4.06 -33.41
C GLY A 65 -6.43 -5.03 -34.35
N ASP A 66 -5.85 -6.20 -34.67
CA ASP A 66 -6.45 -7.20 -35.57
C ASP A 66 -7.33 -8.26 -34.86
N GLY A 67 -7.35 -8.24 -33.52
CA GLY A 67 -8.12 -9.16 -32.66
C GLY A 67 -7.38 -10.44 -32.26
N LEU A 68 -6.11 -10.61 -32.68
CA LEU A 68 -5.27 -11.75 -32.33
C LEU A 68 -4.21 -11.32 -31.32
N ASN A 69 -3.87 -12.17 -30.33
CA ASN A 69 -2.79 -11.81 -29.41
C ASN A 69 -1.42 -12.04 -30.08
N ASP A 70 -0.53 -11.07 -29.87
CA ASP A 70 0.89 -11.12 -30.15
C ASP A 70 1.67 -11.37 -28.84
N LEU A 71 2.94 -11.79 -28.93
CA LEU A 71 3.87 -11.74 -27.79
C LEU A 71 4.86 -10.60 -27.92
N ILE A 72 5.24 -10.01 -26.79
CA ILE A 72 6.31 -9.02 -26.70
C ILE A 72 7.28 -9.33 -25.57
N LEU A 73 8.58 -9.19 -25.84
CA LEU A 73 9.67 -9.49 -24.90
C LEU A 73 10.80 -8.44 -25.01
N ILE A 74 11.49 -8.20 -23.91
CA ILE A 74 12.74 -7.42 -23.90
C ILE A 74 13.90 -8.34 -24.29
N ASP A 75 14.68 -8.03 -25.34
CA ASP A 75 15.95 -8.69 -25.64
C ASP A 75 17.14 -7.75 -25.32
N ASN A 76 17.61 -7.85 -24.08
CA ASN A 76 18.80 -7.12 -23.61
C ASN A 76 20.14 -7.74 -24.08
N SER A 77 20.15 -8.88 -24.78
CA SER A 77 21.36 -9.40 -25.44
C SER A 77 21.63 -8.67 -26.75
N ASN A 78 20.58 -8.28 -27.49
CA ASN A 78 20.68 -7.59 -28.77
C ASN A 78 20.24 -6.11 -28.75
N SER A 79 19.99 -5.55 -27.56
CA SER A 79 19.49 -4.17 -27.38
C SER A 79 18.25 -3.87 -28.23
N ARG A 80 17.22 -4.71 -28.11
CA ARG A 80 15.96 -4.55 -28.84
C ARG A 80 14.76 -5.03 -28.02
N ILE A 81 13.56 -4.67 -28.48
CA ILE A 81 12.31 -5.32 -28.09
C ILE A 81 11.96 -6.29 -29.22
N ASP A 82 11.62 -7.51 -28.86
CA ASP A 82 11.18 -8.57 -29.77
C ASP A 82 9.65 -8.66 -29.70
N VAL A 83 9.00 -8.50 -30.85
CA VAL A 83 7.57 -8.71 -31.04
C VAL A 83 7.39 -9.96 -31.92
N LEU A 84 6.67 -10.95 -31.41
CA LEU A 84 6.27 -12.14 -32.15
C LEU A 84 4.79 -11.99 -32.50
N GLN A 85 4.55 -11.36 -33.64
CA GLN A 85 3.20 -11.00 -34.10
C GLN A 85 2.51 -12.18 -34.76
N GLN A 86 1.24 -12.46 -34.44
CA GLN A 86 0.46 -13.48 -35.11
C GLN A 86 0.22 -13.11 -36.57
N ARG A 87 0.41 -14.08 -37.48
CA ARG A 87 0.12 -13.88 -38.90
C ARG A 87 -1.36 -14.07 -39.18
N ALA A 88 -1.87 -13.29 -40.14
CA ALA A 88 -3.25 -13.42 -40.58
C ALA A 88 -3.51 -14.82 -41.19
N PRO A 89 -4.73 -15.40 -41.03
CA PRO A 89 -5.05 -16.71 -41.57
C PRO A 89 -4.78 -16.85 -43.08
N GLY A 90 -3.84 -17.72 -43.44
CA GLY A 90 -3.44 -17.98 -44.83
C GLY A 90 -2.38 -17.03 -45.40
N GLU A 91 -1.77 -16.18 -44.57
CA GLU A 91 -0.56 -15.42 -44.94
C GLU A 91 0.56 -16.38 -45.37
N LYS A 92 1.24 -16.07 -46.48
CA LYS A 92 2.34 -16.89 -46.99
C LYS A 92 3.66 -16.41 -46.39
N VAL A 93 4.29 -17.29 -45.62
CA VAL A 93 5.67 -17.09 -45.14
C VAL A 93 6.64 -17.08 -46.30
N SER A 94 7.53 -16.08 -46.35
CA SER A 94 8.58 -16.02 -47.36
C SER A 94 9.67 -17.07 -47.07
N PRO A 95 10.26 -17.73 -48.08
CA PRO A 95 11.43 -18.59 -47.86
C PRO A 95 12.56 -17.86 -47.11
N ASP A 96 12.76 -16.56 -47.36
CA ASP A 96 13.78 -15.74 -46.73
C ASP A 96 13.55 -15.48 -45.22
N GLU A 97 12.35 -15.79 -44.70
CA GLU A 97 12.01 -15.66 -43.27
C GLU A 97 12.28 -16.96 -42.48
N LEU A 98 12.59 -18.06 -43.18
CA LEU A 98 13.00 -19.32 -42.58
C LEU A 98 14.53 -19.38 -42.54
N THR A 99 15.12 -19.87 -41.44
CA THR A 99 16.57 -19.81 -41.23
C THR A 99 17.34 -20.74 -42.17
N ASP A 100 18.18 -20.18 -43.04
CA ASP A 100 19.13 -20.90 -43.91
C ASP A 100 20.33 -21.55 -43.16
N GLU A 101 20.35 -21.52 -41.82
CA GLU A 101 21.45 -22.08 -41.03
C GLU A 101 21.48 -23.62 -41.09
N VAL A 102 22.67 -24.18 -41.35
CA VAL A 102 22.87 -25.63 -41.40
C VAL A 102 22.70 -26.23 -40.00
N ASN A 103 21.65 -27.04 -39.83
CA ASN A 103 21.14 -27.55 -38.54
C ASN A 103 20.40 -26.50 -37.66
N GLY A 104 20.03 -25.35 -38.22
CA GLY A 104 19.02 -24.49 -37.62
C GLY A 104 17.68 -25.22 -37.58
N ILE A 105 17.02 -25.22 -36.42
CA ILE A 105 15.59 -25.55 -36.33
C ILE A 105 14.87 -24.23 -36.65
N PRO A 106 14.19 -24.11 -37.81
CA PRO A 106 13.45 -22.88 -38.11
C PRO A 106 12.33 -22.69 -37.09
N ASN A 107 12.03 -21.44 -36.76
CA ASN A 107 10.87 -21.10 -35.95
C ASN A 107 9.59 -21.57 -36.63
N ASP A 108 8.58 -21.91 -35.84
CA ASP A 108 7.25 -22.16 -36.38
C ASP A 108 6.73 -20.94 -37.14
N ALA A 109 6.08 -21.20 -38.27
CA ALA A 109 5.76 -20.19 -39.27
C ALA A 109 4.64 -19.21 -38.83
N ARG A 110 3.95 -19.51 -37.72
CA ARG A 110 2.78 -18.79 -37.18
C ARG A 110 3.08 -17.34 -36.82
N LEU A 111 4.24 -17.06 -36.25
CA LEU A 111 4.58 -15.75 -35.73
C LEU A 111 5.60 -15.05 -36.63
N LYS A 112 5.38 -13.76 -36.89
CA LYS A 112 6.29 -12.86 -37.57
C LYS A 112 7.17 -12.16 -36.54
N HIS A 113 8.49 -12.37 -36.63
CA HIS A 113 9.44 -11.80 -35.67
C HIS A 113 9.84 -10.37 -36.04
N ILE A 114 9.12 -9.39 -35.48
CA ILE A 114 9.42 -7.96 -35.58
C ILE A 114 10.46 -7.58 -34.52
N LYS A 115 11.47 -6.80 -34.93
CA LYS A 115 12.63 -6.43 -34.10
C LYS A 115 12.73 -4.92 -33.98
N ILE A 116 12.44 -4.40 -32.79
CA ILE A 116 12.38 -2.95 -32.52
C ILE A 116 13.68 -2.53 -31.81
N PRO A 117 14.65 -1.86 -32.49
CA PRO A 117 15.92 -1.52 -31.89
C PRO A 117 15.78 -0.46 -30.79
N VAL A 118 16.52 -0.60 -29.69
CA VAL A 118 16.62 0.38 -28.62
C VAL A 118 18.07 0.84 -28.39
N ASP A 119 18.22 2.07 -27.92
CA ASP A 119 19.51 2.75 -27.70
C ASP A 119 20.12 2.47 -26.30
N VAL A 120 19.42 1.71 -25.46
CA VAL A 120 19.70 1.52 -24.01
C VAL A 120 19.16 0.17 -23.53
N SER A 121 19.70 -0.35 -22.43
CA SER A 121 19.14 -1.54 -21.75
C SER A 121 17.82 -1.18 -21.06
N ILE A 122 16.84 -2.07 -21.18
CA ILE A 122 15.50 -1.90 -20.62
C ILE A 122 15.40 -2.68 -19.30
N SER A 123 14.87 -2.06 -18.23
CA SER A 123 14.62 -2.74 -16.96
C SER A 123 13.23 -3.35 -16.84
N ALA A 124 12.19 -2.67 -17.34
CA ALA A 124 10.82 -3.16 -17.38
C ALA A 124 10.07 -2.60 -18.59
N LEU A 125 9.04 -3.33 -19.05
CA LEU A 125 8.20 -3.02 -20.21
C LEU A 125 6.73 -3.29 -19.86
N THR A 126 5.83 -2.44 -20.35
CA THR A 126 4.38 -2.67 -20.40
C THR A 126 3.81 -2.18 -21.73
N VAL A 127 2.55 -2.54 -21.99
CA VAL A 127 1.81 -2.28 -23.23
C VAL A 127 0.43 -1.73 -22.92
N GLY A 128 -0.13 -0.93 -23.83
CA GLY A 128 -1.43 -0.29 -23.67
C GLY A 128 -1.61 0.86 -24.65
N ASP A 129 -2.85 1.23 -24.99
CA ASP A 129 -3.13 2.44 -25.78
C ASP A 129 -2.81 3.69 -24.93
N PHE A 130 -1.71 4.40 -25.24
CA PHE A 130 -1.22 5.57 -24.51
C PHE A 130 -1.46 6.89 -25.27
N ASN A 131 -2.28 6.87 -26.31
CA ASN A 131 -2.59 8.04 -27.14
C ASN A 131 -4.09 8.20 -27.49
N GLY A 132 -4.92 7.18 -27.23
CA GLY A 132 -6.36 7.15 -27.45
C GLY A 132 -6.79 6.77 -28.87
N ASP A 133 -5.92 6.18 -29.71
CA ASP A 133 -6.25 5.82 -31.11
C ASP A 133 -6.72 4.38 -31.32
N GLY A 134 -6.75 3.56 -30.25
CA GLY A 134 -7.20 2.17 -30.26
C GLY A 134 -6.13 1.14 -30.61
N LEU A 135 -4.86 1.54 -30.76
CA LEU A 135 -3.71 0.66 -30.96
C LEU A 135 -2.85 0.57 -29.70
N ASN A 136 -2.16 -0.55 -29.49
CA ASN A 136 -1.33 -0.73 -28.30
C ASN A 136 0.10 -0.18 -28.50
N ASP A 137 0.42 0.81 -27.67
CA ASP A 137 1.71 1.47 -27.58
C ASP A 137 2.66 0.72 -26.62
N LEU A 138 3.96 1.07 -26.66
CA LEU A 138 4.97 0.46 -25.79
C LEU A 138 5.48 1.46 -24.76
N ALA A 139 5.43 1.15 -23.47
CA ALA A 139 6.02 1.95 -22.41
C ALA A 139 7.12 1.17 -21.67
N TYR A 140 8.34 1.70 -21.66
CA TYR A 140 9.48 1.00 -21.06
C TYR A 140 10.46 1.90 -20.31
N LEU A 141 11.11 1.32 -19.30
CA LEU A 141 12.04 1.99 -18.42
C LEU A 141 13.49 1.84 -18.93
N ALA A 142 14.06 3.00 -19.29
CA ALA A 142 15.42 3.19 -19.75
C ALA A 142 16.25 3.85 -18.65
N LEU A 143 17.17 3.07 -18.06
CA LEU A 143 18.02 3.54 -16.98
C LEU A 143 19.02 4.62 -17.45
N PRO A 144 19.40 5.58 -16.57
CA PRO A 144 19.06 5.63 -15.14
C PRO A 144 17.72 6.30 -14.82
N ASP A 145 17.14 7.07 -15.74
CA ASP A 145 16.18 8.14 -15.37
C ASP A 145 15.06 8.39 -16.38
N ARG A 146 14.73 7.44 -17.27
CA ARG A 146 13.79 7.68 -18.38
C ARG A 146 12.69 6.64 -18.50
N LEU A 147 11.46 7.13 -18.56
CA LEU A 147 10.37 6.44 -19.22
C LEU A 147 10.38 6.80 -20.71
N ILE A 148 10.32 5.79 -21.57
CA ILE A 148 10.15 5.96 -23.02
C ILE A 148 8.82 5.32 -23.41
N ILE A 149 7.93 6.12 -23.99
CA ILE A 149 6.71 5.64 -24.64
C ILE A 149 6.98 5.67 -26.15
N ARG A 150 6.63 4.61 -26.87
CA ARG A 150 6.64 4.58 -28.34
C ARG A 150 5.23 4.34 -28.86
N TYR A 151 4.81 5.22 -29.75
CA TYR A 151 3.47 5.18 -30.31
C TYR A 151 3.43 4.24 -31.52
N GLN A 152 2.43 3.36 -31.58
CA GLN A 152 2.21 2.54 -32.77
C GLN A 152 1.56 3.39 -33.86
N THR A 153 2.07 3.29 -35.08
CA THR A 153 1.39 3.84 -36.25
C THR A 153 0.43 2.81 -36.85
N LYS A 154 -0.55 3.29 -37.64
CA LYS A 154 -1.45 2.45 -38.46
C LYS A 154 -0.74 1.57 -39.52
N THR A 155 0.59 1.60 -39.60
CA THR A 155 1.41 0.70 -40.42
C THR A 155 2.13 -0.38 -39.60
N GLY A 156 1.86 -0.47 -38.29
CA GLY A 156 2.51 -1.42 -37.37
C GLY A 156 3.95 -1.04 -37.00
N GLU A 157 4.30 0.26 -37.04
CA GLU A 157 5.64 0.75 -36.68
C GLU A 157 5.62 1.55 -35.38
N TRP A 158 6.60 1.33 -34.51
CA TRP A 158 6.80 2.10 -33.27
C TRP A 158 7.92 3.14 -33.44
N SER A 159 7.70 4.08 -34.36
CA SER A 159 8.71 5.04 -34.84
C SER A 159 8.68 6.39 -34.10
N ASP A 160 7.51 6.87 -33.67
CA ASP A 160 7.40 8.04 -32.80
C ASP A 160 7.60 7.68 -31.31
N ARG A 161 8.10 8.63 -30.51
CA ARG A 161 8.42 8.38 -29.09
C ARG A 161 8.38 9.62 -28.20
N LYS A 162 7.63 9.52 -27.10
CA LYS A 162 7.66 10.45 -25.96
C LYS A 162 8.72 10.00 -24.95
N ARG A 163 9.45 10.95 -24.37
CA ARG A 163 10.54 10.69 -23.39
C ARG A 163 10.30 11.53 -22.16
N ILE A 164 10.13 10.87 -21.02
CA ILE A 164 9.81 11.50 -19.73
C ILE A 164 10.95 11.19 -18.75
N ARG A 165 11.48 12.21 -18.08
CA ARG A 165 12.52 12.01 -17.05
C ARG A 165 11.86 11.72 -15.71
N LEU A 166 12.20 10.57 -15.13
CA LEU A 166 11.77 10.11 -13.81
C LEU A 166 13.04 9.89 -12.97
N ALA A 167 13.18 10.58 -11.85
CA ALA A 167 14.50 10.86 -11.29
C ALA A 167 15.11 9.74 -10.42
N ASP A 168 14.28 8.83 -9.91
CA ASP A 168 14.63 7.85 -8.88
C ASP A 168 14.21 6.40 -9.24
N LEU A 169 14.16 6.09 -10.54
CA LEU A 169 13.84 4.77 -11.08
C LEU A 169 14.78 3.66 -10.56
N GLN A 170 14.23 2.46 -10.44
CA GLN A 170 14.97 1.27 -10.00
C GLN A 170 15.28 0.31 -11.16
N PRO A 171 16.44 -0.38 -11.14
CA PRO A 171 16.85 -1.33 -12.17
C PRO A 171 16.19 -2.71 -11.98
N THR A 172 14.88 -2.74 -11.74
CA THR A 172 14.10 -3.93 -11.36
C THR A 172 12.95 -4.16 -12.34
N GLN A 173 12.68 -5.42 -12.66
CA GLN A 173 11.52 -5.83 -13.47
C GLN A 173 10.21 -5.58 -12.69
N TRP A 174 9.09 -5.55 -13.41
CA TRP A 174 7.75 -5.37 -12.83
C TRP A 174 7.63 -4.10 -11.96
N THR A 175 8.23 -3.00 -12.41
CA THR A 175 8.15 -1.66 -11.80
C THR A 175 7.29 -0.69 -12.60
N ILE A 176 6.64 -1.17 -13.66
CA ILE A 176 5.76 -0.41 -14.54
C ILE A 176 4.53 -1.25 -14.84
N ALA A 177 3.34 -0.63 -14.76
CA ALA A 177 2.07 -1.26 -15.09
C ALA A 177 1.16 -0.26 -15.81
N ALA A 178 0.22 -0.78 -16.61
CA ALA A 178 -0.74 -0.02 -17.39
C ALA A 178 -2.15 -0.52 -17.13
N GLY A 179 -3.13 0.40 -17.10
CA GLY A 179 -4.53 0.11 -16.80
C GLY A 179 -5.29 1.37 -16.38
N ASP A 180 -6.61 1.30 -16.30
CA ASP A 180 -7.44 2.43 -15.88
C ASP A 180 -7.34 2.65 -14.36
N LEU A 181 -6.66 3.72 -13.96
CA LEU A 181 -6.40 4.09 -12.55
C LEU A 181 -7.34 5.17 -12.04
N ASN A 182 -8.32 5.61 -12.84
CA ASN A 182 -9.20 6.73 -12.47
C ASN A 182 -10.71 6.52 -12.82
N PHE A 183 -11.06 5.40 -13.44
CA PHE A 183 -12.39 5.01 -13.92
C PHE A 183 -12.91 5.82 -15.12
N ASP A 184 -12.03 6.33 -15.98
CA ASP A 184 -12.41 7.00 -17.24
C ASP A 184 -12.34 6.10 -18.49
N GLN A 185 -12.06 4.80 -18.29
CA GLN A 185 -11.94 3.76 -19.33
C GLN A 185 -10.76 3.97 -20.29
N LYS A 186 -9.75 4.76 -19.91
CA LYS A 186 -8.50 4.93 -20.65
C LYS A 186 -7.33 4.22 -19.97
N THR A 187 -6.30 3.89 -20.74
CA THR A 187 -5.12 3.22 -20.20
C THR A 187 -4.16 4.24 -19.59
N ASP A 188 -4.18 4.38 -18.27
CA ASP A 188 -3.18 5.12 -17.53
C ASP A 188 -1.90 4.30 -17.36
N LEU A 189 -0.84 4.95 -16.88
CA LEU A 189 0.47 4.32 -16.67
C LEU A 189 1.01 4.66 -15.27
N ILE A 190 1.47 3.65 -14.54
CA ILE A 190 2.12 3.82 -13.23
C ILE A 190 3.55 3.27 -13.24
N VAL A 191 4.46 4.00 -12.60
CA VAL A 191 5.89 3.66 -12.50
C VAL A 191 6.38 3.77 -11.05
N LEU A 192 6.92 2.69 -10.52
CA LEU A 192 7.58 2.65 -9.22
C LEU A 192 9.00 3.25 -9.31
N GLY A 193 9.18 4.41 -8.66
CA GLY A 193 10.48 4.95 -8.29
C GLY A 193 10.83 4.63 -6.83
N THR A 194 11.98 5.13 -6.38
CA THR A 194 12.47 4.91 -5.00
C THR A 194 11.66 5.74 -3.99
N ASN A 195 11.60 7.06 -4.16
CA ASN A 195 10.88 7.95 -3.25
C ASN A 195 9.48 8.32 -3.76
N HIS A 196 9.26 8.18 -5.07
CA HIS A 196 8.00 8.52 -5.71
C HIS A 196 7.43 7.34 -6.50
N THR A 197 6.12 7.15 -6.44
CA THR A 197 5.37 6.40 -7.45
C THR A 197 4.77 7.42 -8.42
N TYR A 198 5.10 7.29 -9.70
CA TYR A 198 4.67 8.21 -10.74
C TYR A 198 3.41 7.69 -11.44
N VAL A 199 2.33 8.45 -11.39
CA VAL A 199 1.07 8.17 -12.09
C VAL A 199 0.91 9.12 -13.27
N LEU A 200 0.71 8.58 -14.46
CA LEU A 200 0.49 9.33 -15.69
C LEU A 200 -0.91 9.00 -16.21
N HIS A 201 -1.87 9.88 -15.89
CA HIS A 201 -3.23 9.73 -16.41
C HIS A 201 -3.33 10.26 -17.85
N GLN A 202 -4.24 9.71 -18.65
CA GLN A 202 -4.62 10.32 -19.93
C GLN A 202 -5.49 11.57 -19.75
N ASP A 203 -5.57 12.40 -20.79
CA ASP A 203 -6.56 13.46 -20.92
C ASP A 203 -7.77 13.02 -21.78
N GLN A 204 -8.75 13.91 -21.96
CA GLN A 204 -9.94 13.61 -22.77
C GLN A 204 -9.60 13.27 -24.23
N ASN A 205 -8.50 13.81 -24.77
CA ASN A 205 -8.02 13.55 -26.12
C ASN A 205 -7.19 12.25 -26.23
N GLY A 206 -6.77 11.67 -25.10
CA GLY A 206 -5.93 10.47 -25.02
C GLY A 206 -4.45 10.75 -24.74
N GLU A 207 -4.03 12.01 -24.60
CA GLU A 207 -2.62 12.32 -24.34
C GLU A 207 -2.27 12.07 -22.85
N LEU A 208 -1.24 11.25 -22.59
CA LEU A 208 -0.64 11.12 -21.27
C LEU A 208 -0.18 12.48 -20.72
N LYS A 209 -0.78 12.88 -19.59
CA LYS A 209 -0.46 14.10 -18.84
C LYS A 209 0.94 14.06 -18.24
N THR A 210 1.39 15.18 -17.68
CA THR A 210 2.60 15.23 -16.84
C THR A 210 2.45 14.28 -15.64
N PRO A 211 3.49 13.50 -15.27
CA PRO A 211 3.42 12.60 -14.12
C PRO A 211 3.06 13.32 -12.82
N ARG A 212 2.05 12.79 -12.10
CA ARG A 212 1.79 13.09 -10.70
C ARG A 212 2.63 12.14 -9.85
N SER A 213 3.28 12.66 -8.82
CA SER A 213 4.02 11.82 -7.86
C SER A 213 3.18 11.55 -6.63
N ILE A 214 3.10 10.28 -6.22
CA ILE A 214 2.70 9.84 -4.89
C ILE A 214 3.99 9.60 -4.09
N LEU A 215 4.06 10.06 -2.84
CA LEU A 215 5.24 9.86 -2.01
C LEU A 215 5.22 8.46 -1.36
N ASN A 216 6.32 7.73 -1.52
CA ASN A 216 6.46 6.37 -1.05
C ASN A 216 6.73 6.33 0.47
N THR A 217 6.30 5.23 1.10
CA THR A 217 6.51 4.91 2.52
C THR A 217 7.70 3.96 2.73
N SER A 218 8.29 3.42 1.65
CA SER A 218 9.49 2.59 1.63
C SER A 218 10.26 2.78 0.31
N PRO A 219 11.61 2.73 0.33
CA PRO A 219 12.43 2.89 -0.86
C PRO A 219 12.60 1.62 -1.71
N LYS A 220 12.03 0.46 -1.34
CA LYS A 220 12.29 -0.83 -2.03
C LYS A 220 11.01 -1.45 -2.57
N LEU A 221 10.58 -0.98 -3.74
CA LEU A 221 9.31 -1.37 -4.34
C LEU A 221 9.52 -2.25 -5.59
N GLY A 222 8.55 -3.11 -5.88
CA GLY A 222 8.50 -3.93 -7.09
C GLY A 222 7.16 -4.64 -7.21
N LEU A 223 6.98 -5.50 -8.22
CA LEU A 223 5.72 -6.21 -8.49
C LEU A 223 4.52 -5.27 -8.60
N ALA A 224 4.67 -4.18 -9.36
CA ALA A 224 3.57 -3.28 -9.73
C ALA A 224 2.51 -4.06 -10.51
N ALA A 225 1.27 -4.07 -10.02
CA ALA A 225 0.12 -4.64 -10.72
C ALA A 225 -1.12 -3.76 -10.54
N ILE A 226 -1.99 -3.79 -11.55
CA ILE A 226 -3.25 -3.05 -11.62
C ILE A 226 -4.34 -4.08 -11.87
N ALA A 227 -5.29 -4.19 -10.94
CA ALA A 227 -6.42 -5.13 -11.00
C ALA A 227 -7.48 -4.70 -9.98
N ASP A 228 -8.76 -5.02 -10.23
CA ASP A 228 -9.78 -4.94 -9.18
C ASP A 228 -9.44 -5.97 -8.10
N LEU A 229 -9.04 -5.52 -6.90
CA LEU A 229 -8.67 -6.38 -5.78
C LEU A 229 -9.83 -6.55 -4.79
N ASN A 230 -10.81 -5.64 -4.82
CA ASN A 230 -11.83 -5.50 -3.79
C ASN A 230 -13.26 -5.89 -4.27
N GLY A 231 -13.44 -6.06 -5.58
CA GLY A 231 -14.69 -6.45 -6.23
C GLY A 231 -15.67 -5.31 -6.53
N ASP A 232 -15.24 -4.04 -6.49
CA ASP A 232 -16.10 -2.87 -6.76
C ASP A 232 -16.20 -2.48 -8.25
N GLY A 233 -15.44 -3.15 -9.12
CA GLY A 233 -15.39 -2.92 -10.57
C GLY A 233 -14.36 -1.89 -11.02
N ARG A 234 -13.52 -1.36 -10.11
CA ARG A 234 -12.43 -0.41 -10.40
C ARG A 234 -11.08 -1.10 -10.26
N ASN A 235 -10.09 -0.70 -11.05
CA ASN A 235 -8.75 -1.24 -10.84
C ASN A 235 -8.05 -0.54 -9.67
N ASP A 236 -7.70 -1.33 -8.67
CA ASP A 236 -6.82 -0.96 -7.58
C ASP A 236 -5.36 -1.05 -8.03
N PHE A 237 -4.47 -0.34 -7.32
CA PHE A 237 -3.03 -0.43 -7.53
C PHE A 237 -2.35 -1.22 -6.42
N THR A 238 -1.50 -2.18 -6.79
CA THR A 238 -0.75 -3.02 -5.84
C THR A 238 0.74 -3.05 -6.17
N TYR A 239 1.55 -3.26 -5.13
CA TYR A 239 3.00 -3.42 -5.23
C TYR A 239 3.55 -4.15 -4.00
N ALA A 240 4.67 -4.84 -4.15
CA ALA A 240 5.40 -5.40 -3.02
C ALA A 240 6.44 -4.41 -2.47
N THR A 241 6.58 -4.37 -1.14
CA THR A 241 7.71 -3.74 -0.45
C THR A 241 8.47 -4.77 0.40
N ARG A 242 9.74 -4.49 0.70
CA ARG A 242 10.57 -5.32 1.60
C ARG A 242 11.22 -4.46 2.69
N ASP A 243 10.49 -4.33 3.79
CA ASP A 243 10.89 -3.63 5.00
C ASP A 243 11.39 -4.63 6.05
N GLY A 244 12.59 -4.42 6.58
CA GLY A 244 13.21 -5.33 7.54
C GLY A 244 13.49 -6.73 6.94
N LYS A 245 12.83 -7.75 7.48
CA LYS A 245 12.97 -9.17 7.06
C LYS A 245 11.83 -9.67 6.20
N ASP A 246 10.69 -9.00 6.25
CA ASP A 246 9.42 -9.51 5.76
C ASP A 246 9.01 -8.75 4.50
N GLN A 247 8.32 -9.44 3.61
CA GLN A 247 7.83 -8.85 2.37
C GLN A 247 6.33 -8.61 2.52
N MET A 248 5.93 -7.36 2.32
CA MET A 248 4.55 -6.92 2.45
C MET A 248 3.99 -6.68 1.04
N LEU A 249 2.73 -7.05 0.84
CA LEU A 249 1.94 -6.54 -0.26
C LEU A 249 1.31 -5.21 0.19
N CYS A 250 1.51 -4.17 -0.59
CA CYS A 250 0.81 -2.91 -0.44
C CYS A 250 -0.31 -2.85 -1.49
N ALA A 251 -1.48 -2.35 -1.08
CA ALA A 251 -2.54 -1.94 -2.00
C ALA A 251 -2.93 -0.48 -1.76
N ARG A 252 -3.37 0.17 -2.82
CA ARG A 252 -4.02 1.47 -2.84
C ARG A 252 -5.33 1.28 -3.60
N LEU A 253 -6.42 1.19 -2.85
CA LEU A 253 -7.73 0.97 -3.44
C LEU A 253 -8.19 2.21 -4.21
N GLN A 254 -8.81 2.05 -5.37
CA GLN A 254 -9.29 3.18 -6.15
C GLN A 254 -10.59 3.72 -5.54
N LYS A 255 -10.62 5.01 -5.21
CA LYS A 255 -11.79 5.64 -4.61
C LYS A 255 -12.89 5.91 -5.65
N PRO A 256 -14.17 6.07 -5.23
CA PRO A 256 -15.26 6.42 -6.15
C PRO A 256 -15.08 7.71 -6.96
N ASP A 257 -14.17 8.60 -6.55
CA ASP A 257 -13.81 9.84 -7.24
C ASP A 257 -12.66 9.70 -8.26
N GLY A 258 -12.12 8.48 -8.45
CA GLY A 258 -11.05 8.20 -9.42
C GLY A 258 -9.64 8.48 -8.92
N ASP A 259 -9.47 8.86 -7.65
CA ASP A 259 -8.15 8.99 -7.02
C ASP A 259 -7.76 7.67 -6.33
N LEU A 260 -6.48 7.29 -6.39
CA LEU A 260 -5.94 6.21 -5.57
C LEU A 260 -5.99 6.57 -4.07
N GLY A 261 -6.38 5.60 -3.25
CA GLY A 261 -6.41 5.69 -1.80
C GLY A 261 -5.04 5.59 -1.12
N PRO A 262 -5.01 5.73 0.21
CA PRO A 262 -3.80 5.57 1.02
C PRO A 262 -3.26 4.14 0.97
N GLU A 263 -2.02 3.94 1.44
CA GLU A 263 -1.40 2.62 1.42
C GLU A 263 -1.94 1.73 2.54
N ILE A 264 -2.47 0.56 2.16
CA ILE A 264 -2.82 -0.53 3.06
C ILE A 264 -1.76 -1.61 2.92
N ARG A 265 -1.14 -2.00 4.05
CA ARG A 265 -0.11 -3.04 4.08
C ARG A 265 -0.68 -4.37 4.54
N PHE A 266 -0.34 -5.44 3.81
CA PHE A 266 -0.65 -6.82 4.14
C PHE A 266 0.67 -7.57 4.35
N GLU A 267 0.84 -8.14 5.54
CA GLU A 267 1.98 -9.02 5.81
C GLU A 267 1.80 -10.35 5.08
N LEU A 268 2.78 -10.72 4.26
CA LEU A 268 2.84 -12.02 3.61
C LEU A 268 4.01 -12.81 4.18
N SER A 269 3.92 -14.15 4.18
CA SER A 269 4.93 -15.06 4.75
C SER A 269 6.19 -15.17 3.87
N ASN A 270 6.83 -14.03 3.60
CA ASN A 270 7.98 -13.85 2.70
C ASN A 270 7.83 -14.63 1.38
N PRO A 271 6.86 -14.27 0.51
CA PRO A 271 6.59 -15.01 -0.73
C PRO A 271 7.75 -14.94 -1.74
N ARG A 272 7.88 -15.99 -2.58
CA ARG A 272 8.79 -16.02 -3.74
C ARG A 272 8.18 -15.33 -4.96
N SER A 273 6.88 -15.54 -5.17
CA SER A 273 6.06 -14.88 -6.20
C SER A 273 4.71 -14.50 -5.60
N ILE A 274 4.11 -13.45 -6.17
CA ILE A 274 2.80 -12.91 -5.89
C ILE A 274 2.15 -12.66 -7.27
N THR A 275 1.03 -13.32 -7.53
CA THR A 275 0.22 -13.15 -8.75
C THR A 275 -1.16 -12.66 -8.35
N LEU A 276 -1.74 -11.71 -9.09
CA LEU A 276 -3.15 -11.36 -8.95
C LEU A 276 -3.93 -11.99 -10.11
N ALA A 277 -5.03 -12.67 -9.79
CA ALA A 277 -5.96 -13.21 -10.78
C ALA A 277 -7.33 -13.48 -10.15
N GLU A 278 -8.40 -13.14 -10.86
CA GLU A 278 -9.72 -13.71 -10.65
C GLU A 278 -9.66 -15.21 -10.99
N ILE A 279 -10.02 -16.09 -10.03
CA ILE A 279 -10.01 -17.55 -10.22
C ILE A 279 -11.29 -18.25 -9.73
N ASP A 280 -12.27 -17.51 -9.20
CA ASP A 280 -13.49 -18.09 -8.62
C ASP A 280 -14.83 -17.55 -9.21
N ASP A 281 -14.77 -16.81 -10.31
CA ASP A 281 -15.93 -16.17 -11.01
C ASP A 281 -16.72 -15.20 -10.10
N LYS A 282 -16.06 -14.61 -9.11
CA LYS A 282 -16.61 -13.52 -8.28
C LYS A 282 -15.84 -12.21 -8.51
N PRO A 283 -16.50 -11.06 -8.27
CA PRO A 283 -15.82 -9.77 -8.31
C PRO A 283 -14.66 -9.69 -7.31
N GLY A 284 -13.49 -9.30 -7.80
CA GLY A 284 -12.26 -9.11 -7.03
C GLY A 284 -11.22 -10.18 -7.33
N SER A 285 -9.97 -9.78 -7.52
CA SER A 285 -8.86 -10.67 -7.85
C SER A 285 -8.29 -11.35 -6.60
N GLU A 286 -8.08 -12.66 -6.66
CA GLU A 286 -7.33 -13.37 -5.63
C GLU A 286 -5.83 -13.05 -5.68
N ILE A 287 -5.21 -13.06 -4.51
CA ILE A 287 -3.76 -12.96 -4.31
C ILE A 287 -3.20 -14.38 -4.18
N LEU A 288 -2.51 -14.83 -5.22
CA LEU A 288 -1.84 -16.12 -5.32
C LEU A 288 -0.39 -15.94 -4.84
N THR A 289 0.02 -16.64 -3.79
CA THR A 289 1.38 -16.54 -3.22
C THR A 289 2.07 -17.89 -3.10
N ILE A 290 3.39 -17.91 -3.31
CA ILE A 290 4.24 -19.08 -3.06
C ILE A 290 5.14 -18.80 -1.85
N ASP A 291 4.86 -19.45 -0.72
CA ASP A 291 5.59 -19.27 0.54
C ASP A 291 7.06 -19.75 0.43
N SER A 292 8.01 -18.90 0.84
CA SER A 292 9.44 -19.22 0.63
C SER A 292 10.02 -20.27 1.57
N GLN A 293 9.39 -20.55 2.71
CA GLN A 293 9.89 -21.49 3.72
C GLN A 293 9.32 -22.90 3.51
N THR A 294 8.01 -22.98 3.27
CA THR A 294 7.25 -24.22 3.07
C THR A 294 7.19 -24.64 1.61
N GLY A 295 7.30 -23.70 0.66
CA GLY A 295 7.10 -23.95 -0.76
C GLY A 295 5.64 -24.20 -1.14
N ARG A 296 4.69 -23.96 -0.24
CA ARG A 296 3.25 -24.10 -0.52
C ARG A 296 2.73 -22.89 -1.31
N MET A 297 1.78 -23.17 -2.19
CA MET A 297 0.93 -22.13 -2.75
C MET A 297 -0.21 -21.81 -1.78
N ARG A 298 -0.59 -20.53 -1.67
CA ARG A 298 -1.76 -20.05 -0.94
C ARG A 298 -2.55 -19.10 -1.84
N ILE A 299 -3.87 -19.17 -1.74
CA ILE A 299 -4.79 -18.21 -2.38
C ILE A 299 -5.42 -17.43 -1.24
N GLN A 300 -5.37 -16.10 -1.34
CA GLN A 300 -5.93 -15.20 -0.37
C GLN A 300 -6.84 -14.19 -1.07
N GLN A 301 -8.04 -13.97 -0.55
CA GLN A 301 -8.98 -12.98 -1.07
C GLN A 301 -9.04 -11.77 -0.14
N LEU A 302 -9.35 -10.59 -0.67
CA LEU A 302 -9.58 -9.40 0.12
C LEU A 302 -10.98 -9.48 0.78
N GLU A 303 -11.02 -9.52 2.11
CA GLU A 303 -12.27 -9.51 2.87
C GLU A 303 -12.45 -8.15 3.54
N ASN A 304 -13.46 -7.41 3.10
CA ASN A 304 -13.93 -6.21 3.78
C ASN A 304 -14.43 -6.60 5.18
N SER A 305 -13.65 -6.26 6.20
CA SER A 305 -14.02 -6.52 7.60
C SER A 305 -15.33 -5.79 7.92
N SER A 306 -16.35 -6.55 8.34
CA SER A 306 -17.67 -5.97 8.63
C SER A 306 -17.56 -4.94 9.76
N THR A 307 -17.98 -3.71 9.50
CA THR A 307 -18.07 -2.62 10.48
C THR A 307 -19.17 -2.88 11.50
N GLN A 308 -18.94 -3.85 12.40
CA GLN A 308 -19.71 -3.95 13.64
C GLN A 308 -19.17 -2.90 14.61
N ASN A 309 -20.09 -2.16 15.25
CA ASN A 309 -19.74 -1.13 16.23
C ASN A 309 -18.75 -1.69 17.28
N GLY A 310 -17.61 -1.01 17.39
CA GLY A 310 -16.55 -1.32 18.35
C GLY A 310 -15.51 -2.36 17.92
N ASP A 311 -15.54 -2.83 16.65
CA ASP A 311 -14.35 -3.49 16.11
C ASP A 311 -13.28 -2.48 15.71
N LEU A 312 -12.01 -2.87 15.87
CA LEU A 312 -10.86 -1.96 15.80
C LEU A 312 -9.97 -2.37 14.65
N SER A 313 -9.46 -1.40 13.89
CA SER A 313 -8.41 -1.66 12.90
C SER A 313 -7.25 -2.46 13.52
N LYS A 314 -6.84 -3.53 12.84
CA LYS A 314 -5.71 -4.38 13.26
C LYS A 314 -4.38 -3.93 12.63
N ARG A 315 -4.34 -2.76 11.98
CA ARG A 315 -3.16 -2.21 11.30
C ARG A 315 -3.25 -0.69 11.10
N LEU A 316 -2.14 -0.10 10.69
CA LEU A 316 -2.09 1.30 10.27
C LEU A 316 -2.42 1.44 8.78
N THR A 317 -3.13 2.50 8.43
CA THR A 317 -3.20 3.04 7.07
C THR A 317 -2.06 4.03 6.88
N MET A 318 -1.30 3.93 5.78
CA MET A 318 0.03 4.53 5.66
C MET A 318 0.08 5.66 4.63
N TYR A 319 0.74 6.75 5.01
CA TYR A 319 0.93 7.96 4.20
C TYR A 319 2.42 8.31 4.14
N GLY A 320 2.97 8.44 2.93
CA GLY A 320 4.37 8.82 2.72
C GLY A 320 4.55 10.33 2.56
N PHE A 321 5.64 10.87 3.11
CA PHE A 321 6.13 12.24 2.87
C PHE A 321 7.62 12.30 2.47
N GLY A 322 8.21 11.16 2.07
CA GLY A 322 9.55 11.06 1.49
C GLY A 322 10.68 10.83 2.51
N GLU A 323 11.67 10.00 2.12
CA GLU A 323 12.74 9.55 3.01
C GLU A 323 13.84 10.61 3.29
N GLU A 324 14.80 10.26 4.15
CA GLU A 324 15.72 11.18 4.84
C GLU A 324 16.68 11.98 3.93
N GLY A 325 16.45 13.30 3.83
CA GLY A 325 17.54 14.26 3.88
C GLY A 325 18.15 14.33 5.30
N SER A 326 19.29 14.99 5.48
CA SER A 326 19.99 15.08 6.79
C SER A 326 19.20 15.78 7.91
N GLY A 327 18.13 16.51 7.58
CA GLY A 327 17.20 17.15 8.49
C GLY A 327 16.40 16.15 9.33
N ARG A 328 16.95 15.77 10.48
CA ARG A 328 16.30 14.86 11.46
C ARG A 328 15.04 15.40 12.13
N ASN A 329 14.75 16.68 11.96
CA ASN A 329 13.68 17.40 12.64
C ASN A 329 12.72 17.97 11.59
N ARG A 330 11.74 17.16 11.16
CA ARG A 330 10.56 17.65 10.43
C ARG A 330 9.53 18.11 11.45
N GLY A 331 8.88 19.25 11.19
CA GLY A 331 7.70 19.68 11.93
C GLY A 331 6.45 19.07 11.32
N PHE A 332 5.45 18.81 12.15
CA PHE A 332 4.10 18.40 11.77
C PHE A 332 3.10 19.13 12.66
N ASP A 333 1.89 19.41 12.17
CA ASP A 333 0.75 19.76 13.00
C ASP A 333 -0.59 19.41 12.31
N LEU A 334 -1.68 19.50 13.07
CA LEU A 334 -3.03 19.13 12.66
C LEU A 334 -3.98 20.33 12.81
N GLY A 335 -4.83 20.58 11.81
CA GLY A 335 -5.87 21.60 11.90
C GLY A 335 -6.61 21.80 10.59
N ASP A 336 -7.84 22.32 10.66
CA ASP A 336 -8.63 22.72 9.48
C ASP A 336 -7.99 23.95 8.81
N ILE A 337 -7.11 23.76 7.83
CA ILE A 337 -6.47 24.89 7.14
C ILE A 337 -7.31 25.40 5.98
N ASN A 338 -8.26 24.60 5.49
CA ASN A 338 -9.01 24.87 4.27
C ASN A 338 -10.37 25.55 4.53
N GLY A 339 -10.95 25.33 5.72
CA GLY A 339 -12.16 25.97 6.26
C GLY A 339 -13.43 25.17 6.06
N ASP A 340 -13.34 23.84 5.90
CA ASP A 340 -14.49 22.94 5.70
C ASP A 340 -15.04 22.32 6.99
N GLY A 341 -14.40 22.58 8.13
CA GLY A 341 -14.75 22.06 9.45
C GLY A 341 -14.08 20.72 9.79
N ILE A 342 -13.13 20.24 8.98
CA ILE A 342 -12.50 18.92 9.11
C ILE A 342 -10.97 19.10 9.26
N THR A 343 -10.29 18.17 9.95
CA THR A 343 -8.85 18.34 10.29
C THR A 343 -7.93 17.90 9.15
N ASP A 344 -7.11 18.83 8.64
CA ASP A 344 -6.03 18.55 7.68
C ASP A 344 -4.70 18.22 8.40
N VAL A 345 -3.75 17.64 7.67
CA VAL A 345 -2.37 17.37 8.16
C VAL A 345 -1.36 18.23 7.42
N VAL A 346 -0.46 18.91 8.15
CA VAL A 346 0.64 19.67 7.57
C VAL A 346 1.99 19.14 8.06
N VAL A 347 2.95 18.93 7.15
CA VAL A 347 4.30 18.42 7.44
C VAL A 347 5.35 19.28 6.72
N SER A 348 6.50 19.54 7.33
CA SER A 348 7.60 20.26 6.67
C SER A 348 8.61 19.33 5.96
N ASP A 349 9.23 19.85 4.91
CA ASP A 349 10.50 19.36 4.39
C ASP A 349 11.61 20.42 4.59
N PRO A 350 12.42 20.26 5.67
CA PRO A 350 13.49 21.19 5.99
C PRO A 350 14.60 21.28 4.94
N GLU A 351 14.82 20.24 4.13
CA GLU A 351 15.99 20.16 3.24
C GLU A 351 15.65 20.56 1.80
N THR A 352 14.43 20.28 1.33
CA THR A 352 13.96 20.75 0.01
C THR A 352 13.28 22.12 0.05
N ALA A 353 13.09 22.70 1.24
CA ALA A 353 12.32 23.92 1.48
C ALA A 353 10.87 23.80 0.96
N GLN A 354 10.19 22.72 1.38
CA GLN A 354 8.81 22.44 1.00
C GLN A 354 7.92 22.26 2.24
N MET A 355 6.62 22.41 2.02
CA MET A 355 5.54 22.09 2.94
C MET A 355 4.65 21.06 2.26
N LEU A 356 4.32 19.99 2.96
CA LEU A 356 3.35 18.99 2.53
C LEU A 356 2.04 19.24 3.28
N VAL A 357 0.93 19.16 2.55
CA VAL A 357 -0.42 19.30 3.07
C VAL A 357 -1.21 18.10 2.59
N TYR A 358 -1.82 17.37 3.52
CA TYR A 358 -2.78 16.31 3.24
C TYR A 358 -4.15 16.87 3.62
N LEU A 359 -4.97 17.12 2.60
CA LEU A 359 -6.31 17.63 2.82
C LEU A 359 -7.25 16.48 3.15
N GLN A 360 -8.12 16.68 4.14
CA GLN A 360 -9.21 15.76 4.37
C GLN A 360 -10.39 16.11 3.47
N ALA A 361 -11.17 15.11 3.09
CA ALA A 361 -12.47 15.32 2.48
C ALA A 361 -13.50 14.38 3.10
N LYS A 362 -14.67 14.94 3.42
CA LYS A 362 -15.79 14.20 4.00
C LYS A 362 -16.10 12.93 3.18
N GLU A 363 -16.24 11.79 3.87
CA GLU A 363 -16.47 10.45 3.30
C GLU A 363 -15.33 9.91 2.40
N ARG A 364 -14.19 10.61 2.28
CA ARG A 364 -13.01 10.17 1.51
C ARG A 364 -11.74 10.05 2.35
N GLY A 365 -11.73 10.60 3.57
CA GLY A 365 -10.55 10.69 4.42
C GLY A 365 -9.49 11.63 3.86
N LEU A 366 -8.24 11.45 4.31
CA LEU A 366 -7.08 12.21 3.83
C LEU A 366 -6.68 11.82 2.40
N ASP A 367 -6.33 12.82 1.61
CA ASP A 367 -5.70 12.66 0.29
C ASP A 367 -4.23 12.16 0.38
N LEU A 368 -3.57 12.05 -0.77
CA LEU A 368 -2.18 11.57 -0.86
C LEU A 368 -1.11 12.65 -0.65
N GLY A 369 -1.52 13.86 -0.26
CA GLY A 369 -0.65 15.00 -0.01
C GLY A 369 -0.28 15.80 -1.26
N GLN A 370 -0.11 17.10 -1.09
CA GLN A 370 0.43 18.02 -2.09
C GLN A 370 1.62 18.80 -1.54
N THR A 371 2.60 19.09 -2.40
CA THR A 371 3.81 19.85 -2.04
C THR A 371 3.71 21.31 -2.44
N TYR A 372 4.01 22.21 -1.50
CA TYR A 372 4.07 23.66 -1.69
C TYR A 372 5.45 24.19 -1.29
N PRO A 373 5.94 25.31 -1.85
CA PRO A 373 7.20 25.93 -1.43
C PRO A 373 7.10 26.52 -0.02
N GLY A 374 8.12 26.26 0.81
CA GLY A 374 8.27 26.79 2.17
C GLY A 374 9.64 27.44 2.39
N LEU A 375 10.00 27.67 3.65
CA LEU A 375 11.35 28.11 4.05
C LEU A 375 12.27 26.90 4.18
N LEU A 376 13.58 27.10 4.02
CA LEU A 376 14.59 26.09 4.28
C LEU A 376 14.79 25.90 5.79
N GLY A 377 14.91 24.67 6.26
CA GLY A 377 15.17 24.36 7.68
C GLY A 377 13.98 24.61 8.61
N VAL A 378 12.74 24.38 8.16
CA VAL A 378 11.54 24.49 9.02
C VAL A 378 11.41 23.28 9.93
N GLU A 379 11.73 23.43 11.22
CA GLU A 379 11.72 22.32 12.20
C GLU A 379 10.48 22.30 13.11
N GLN A 380 9.75 23.42 13.23
CA GLN A 380 8.53 23.51 14.07
C GLN A 380 7.38 24.16 13.29
N LEU A 381 6.18 23.59 13.45
CA LEU A 381 4.91 24.07 12.90
C LEU A 381 3.88 24.31 14.02
N ARG A 382 2.94 25.24 13.78
CA ARG A 382 1.67 25.34 14.51
C ARG A 382 0.50 25.68 13.58
N THR A 383 -0.64 25.00 13.71
CA THR A 383 -1.89 25.30 13.00
C THR A 383 -2.93 25.91 13.94
N GLN A 384 -3.33 27.16 13.70
CA GLN A 384 -4.38 27.82 14.48
C GLN A 384 -5.06 28.95 13.70
N ASP A 385 -6.39 29.06 13.79
CA ASP A 385 -7.11 30.26 13.34
C ASP A 385 -6.89 31.39 14.34
N LEU A 386 -6.13 32.42 13.94
CA LEU A 386 -5.95 33.66 14.73
C LEU A 386 -6.71 34.86 14.12
N ASN A 387 -7.50 34.64 13.07
CA ASN A 387 -8.19 35.69 12.35
C ASN A 387 -9.72 35.66 12.51
N GLY A 388 -10.28 34.50 12.90
CA GLY A 388 -11.71 34.26 13.12
C GLY A 388 -12.52 33.98 11.85
N ASP A 389 -11.88 33.64 10.72
CA ASP A 389 -12.52 33.34 9.45
C ASP A 389 -12.84 31.85 9.26
N GLY A 390 -12.44 30.99 10.20
CA GLY A 390 -12.69 29.56 10.19
C GLY A 390 -11.58 28.72 9.56
N ARG A 391 -10.49 29.34 9.07
CA ARG A 391 -9.31 28.63 8.54
C ARG A 391 -8.10 28.79 9.44
N ALA A 392 -7.48 27.69 9.78
CA ALA A 392 -6.22 27.69 10.50
C ALA A 392 -5.08 28.24 9.63
N GLU A 393 -4.35 29.21 10.18
CA GLU A 393 -3.07 29.63 9.64
C GLU A 393 -1.95 28.66 10.05
N VAL A 394 -1.03 28.39 9.12
CA VAL A 394 0.15 27.56 9.34
C VAL A 394 1.32 28.46 9.72
N PHE A 395 1.71 28.44 10.99
CA PHE A 395 2.90 29.12 11.49
C PHE A 395 4.12 28.22 11.39
N VAL A 396 5.24 28.77 10.94
CA VAL A 396 6.47 28.04 10.67
C VAL A 396 7.66 28.70 11.36
N LEU A 397 8.57 27.90 11.92
CA LEU A 397 9.86 28.37 12.43
C LEU A 397 10.99 27.73 11.61
N SER A 398 11.82 28.57 11.01
CA SER A 398 13.12 28.19 10.46
C SER A 398 14.24 28.74 11.34
N GLU A 399 14.95 27.86 12.07
CA GLU A 399 16.21 28.22 12.75
C GLU A 399 17.30 28.60 11.73
N ARG A 400 17.29 27.96 10.53
CA ARG A 400 18.32 28.11 9.49
C ARG A 400 18.26 29.46 8.77
N GLU A 401 17.05 29.94 8.47
CA GLU A 401 16.81 31.28 7.91
C GLU A 401 16.59 32.34 9.01
N LYS A 402 16.40 31.91 10.26
CA LYS A 402 16.17 32.76 11.46
C LYS A 402 14.85 33.53 11.38
N ILE A 403 13.82 32.87 10.91
CA ILE A 403 12.51 33.44 10.58
C ILE A 403 11.41 32.66 11.30
N ILE A 404 10.43 33.38 11.85
CA ILE A 404 9.08 32.84 12.05
C ILE A 404 8.19 33.45 10.96
N GLY A 405 7.43 32.59 10.27
CA GLY A 405 6.52 32.98 9.20
C GLY A 405 5.11 32.44 9.40
N VAL A 406 4.16 32.97 8.63
CA VAL A 406 2.77 32.52 8.60
C VAL A 406 2.29 32.30 7.16
N SER A 407 1.67 31.15 6.91
CA SER A 407 1.03 30.78 5.64
C SER A 407 -0.47 30.61 5.83
N SER A 408 -1.24 31.14 4.88
CA SER A 408 -2.69 30.91 4.73
C SER A 408 -2.97 29.97 3.55
N PHE A 409 -4.03 29.17 3.62
CA PHE A 409 -4.50 28.37 2.48
C PHE A 409 -5.52 29.20 1.66
N GLU A 410 -5.15 29.55 0.43
CA GLU A 410 -5.92 30.44 -0.43
C GLU A 410 -5.89 29.91 -1.88
N ASN A 411 -7.03 29.86 -2.55
CA ASN A 411 -7.15 29.38 -3.94
C ASN A 411 -6.61 27.95 -4.16
N GLN A 412 -6.98 27.01 -3.27
CA GLN A 412 -6.53 25.60 -3.29
C GLN A 412 -5.00 25.44 -3.18
N ARG A 413 -4.35 26.34 -2.43
CA ARG A 413 -2.90 26.37 -2.30
C ARG A 413 -2.46 26.95 -0.95
N LEU A 414 -1.49 26.29 -0.31
CA LEU A 414 -0.76 26.92 0.79
C LEU A 414 0.13 28.05 0.25
N SER A 415 -0.06 29.26 0.76
CA SER A 415 0.76 30.41 0.39
C SER A 415 2.18 30.29 0.96
N PHE A 416 3.15 30.96 0.31
CA PHE A 416 4.52 31.02 0.83
C PHE A 416 4.56 31.80 2.16
N PRO A 417 5.33 31.37 3.18
CA PRO A 417 5.32 32.00 4.50
C PRO A 417 5.62 33.50 4.47
N LYS A 418 4.68 34.30 4.99
CA LYS A 418 4.84 35.75 5.24
C LYS A 418 5.67 35.93 6.51
N ILE A 419 6.79 36.63 6.42
CA ILE A 419 7.74 36.84 7.54
C ILE A 419 7.09 37.70 8.62
N LEU A 420 7.18 37.27 9.88
CA LEU A 420 6.70 38.02 11.05
C LEU A 420 7.80 38.95 11.61
N PRO A 421 7.44 40.11 12.20
CA PRO A 421 8.40 41.13 12.67
C PRO A 421 9.04 40.77 14.02
N ILE A 422 9.70 39.61 14.09
CA ILE A 422 10.40 39.12 15.29
C ILE A 422 11.73 39.85 15.53
N LYS A 423 12.25 39.73 16.76
CA LYS A 423 13.56 40.28 17.18
C LYS A 423 14.52 39.17 17.59
N GLY A 424 15.73 39.18 17.04
CA GLY A 424 16.76 38.17 17.33
C GLY A 424 16.60 36.88 16.53
N GLU A 425 17.47 35.90 16.76
CA GLU A 425 17.44 34.60 16.08
C GLU A 425 16.48 33.65 16.81
N PRO A 426 15.30 33.28 16.25
CA PRO A 426 14.31 32.47 16.95
C PRO A 426 14.77 31.01 17.11
N VAL A 427 14.42 30.37 18.22
CA VAL A 427 14.77 28.97 18.52
C VAL A 427 13.58 28.08 18.89
N ALA A 428 12.47 28.67 19.34
CA ALA A 428 11.20 27.98 19.54
C ALA A 428 10.06 29.01 19.66
N PHE A 429 8.83 28.61 19.32
CA PHE A 429 7.63 29.42 19.52
C PHE A 429 6.44 28.61 20.02
N GLU A 430 5.40 29.27 20.51
CA GLU A 430 4.13 28.67 20.91
C GLU A 430 3.01 29.74 20.92
N MET A 431 1.75 29.32 20.79
CA MET A 431 0.60 30.24 20.77
C MET A 431 -0.17 30.24 22.10
N ALA A 432 -0.37 31.38 22.74
CA ALA A 432 -1.21 31.50 23.94
C ALA A 432 -1.85 32.89 24.10
N ASP A 433 -3.05 32.95 24.67
CA ASP A 433 -3.74 34.20 25.02
C ASP A 433 -3.03 34.87 26.22
N LEU A 434 -2.30 35.96 25.96
CA LEU A 434 -1.50 36.68 26.96
C LEU A 434 -2.23 37.88 27.55
N ASP A 435 -3.36 38.34 26.99
CA ASP A 435 -4.12 39.46 27.55
C ASP A 435 -5.59 39.18 27.87
N GLY A 436 -6.03 37.93 27.75
CA GLY A 436 -7.36 37.46 28.12
C GLY A 436 -8.43 37.87 27.12
N ASN A 437 -8.08 38.03 25.84
CA ASN A 437 -9.02 38.41 24.77
C ASN A 437 -9.60 37.21 23.98
N GLN A 438 -9.17 35.99 24.29
CA GLN A 438 -9.52 34.72 23.62
C GLN A 438 -8.92 34.51 22.20
N SER A 439 -8.15 35.47 21.68
CA SER A 439 -7.20 35.26 20.58
C SER A 439 -5.80 35.06 21.14
N ALA A 440 -5.02 34.15 20.54
CA ALA A 440 -3.68 33.86 21.02
C ALA A 440 -2.63 34.85 20.47
N GLU A 441 -1.74 35.30 21.33
CA GLU A 441 -0.49 35.95 20.94
C GLU A 441 0.59 34.89 20.62
N LEU A 442 1.51 35.25 19.72
CA LEU A 442 2.64 34.41 19.34
C LEU A 442 3.79 34.64 20.32
N ILE A 443 4.06 33.67 21.19
CA ILE A 443 5.17 33.68 22.13
C ILE A 443 6.37 33.00 21.48
N TYR A 444 7.55 33.62 21.56
CA TYR A 444 8.77 33.04 21.01
C TYR A 444 9.98 33.30 21.90
N ILE A 445 10.95 32.40 21.82
CA ILE A 445 12.26 32.58 22.42
C ILE A 445 13.25 32.81 21.29
N SER A 446 14.06 33.85 21.44
CA SER A 446 15.11 34.17 20.47
C SER A 446 16.40 34.62 21.14
N LYS A 447 17.50 34.39 20.42
CA LYS A 447 18.84 34.84 20.76
C LYS A 447 19.00 36.30 20.35
N VAL A 448 19.22 37.18 21.33
CA VAL A 448 19.34 38.63 21.12
C VAL A 448 20.81 39.07 21.13
N GLU A 449 21.64 38.44 21.95
CA GLU A 449 23.09 38.65 22.01
C GLU A 449 23.83 37.30 22.11
N SER A 450 25.17 37.33 22.11
CA SER A 450 25.99 36.13 22.34
C SER A 450 25.64 35.47 23.69
N ASN A 451 25.02 34.29 23.60
CA ASN A 451 24.53 33.48 24.73
C ASN A 451 23.43 34.12 25.60
N GLN A 452 22.70 35.12 25.09
CA GLN A 452 21.49 35.64 25.75
C GLN A 452 20.25 35.32 24.93
N PHE A 453 19.29 34.64 25.55
CA PHE A 453 17.98 34.33 24.99
C PHE A 453 16.91 35.06 25.78
N LYS A 454 15.93 35.64 25.07
CA LYS A 454 14.79 36.34 25.68
C LYS A 454 13.49 35.70 25.24
N LEU A 455 12.57 35.57 26.19
CA LEU A 455 11.16 35.34 25.90
C LEU A 455 10.55 36.66 25.40
N GLN A 456 9.89 36.62 24.25
CA GLN A 456 9.24 37.76 23.60
C GLN A 456 7.89 37.30 23.05
N ALA A 457 7.01 38.24 22.69
CA ALA A 457 5.75 37.90 22.06
C ALA A 457 5.34 38.95 21.01
N LEU A 458 4.57 38.51 20.02
CA LEU A 458 3.91 39.35 19.03
C LEU A 458 2.40 39.25 19.18
N LYS A 459 1.72 40.38 19.04
CA LYS A 459 0.27 40.49 18.96
C LYS A 459 -0.17 40.81 17.54
N ARG A 460 -1.25 40.16 17.11
CA ARG A 460 -1.98 40.45 15.87
C ARG A 460 -2.98 41.59 16.12
N ASN A 461 -2.92 42.62 15.28
CA ASN A 461 -3.80 43.78 15.31
C ASN A 461 -5.08 43.52 14.49
N GLN A 462 -6.10 44.37 14.69
CA GLN A 462 -7.39 44.26 13.97
C GLN A 462 -7.28 44.48 12.46
N ASP A 463 -6.21 45.13 11.98
CA ASP A 463 -5.89 45.29 10.56
C ASP A 463 -5.09 44.11 9.98
N GLY A 464 -4.84 43.06 10.76
CA GLY A 464 -4.02 41.91 10.40
C GLY A 464 -2.51 42.14 10.50
N SER A 465 -2.05 43.34 10.87
CA SER A 465 -0.63 43.60 11.11
C SER A 465 -0.15 42.96 12.42
N TRP A 466 1.16 42.78 12.54
CA TRP A 466 1.78 42.25 13.76
C TRP A 466 2.62 43.33 14.44
N SER A 467 2.55 43.38 15.76
CA SER A 467 3.33 44.30 16.60
C SER A 467 3.82 43.63 17.88
N ASP A 468 4.83 44.21 18.53
CA ASP A 468 5.36 43.68 19.80
C ASP A 468 4.29 43.66 20.90
N TYR A 469 4.12 42.52 21.55
CA TYR A 469 3.42 42.47 22.83
C TYR A 469 4.36 42.96 23.96
N GLN A 470 3.90 43.93 24.75
CA GLN A 470 4.68 44.50 25.84
C GLN A 470 4.28 43.86 27.17
N PHE A 471 5.15 43.02 27.73
CA PHE A 471 4.97 42.49 29.07
C PHE A 471 5.03 43.61 30.13
N PRO A 472 4.30 43.51 31.27
CA PRO A 472 4.32 44.51 32.34
C PRO A 472 5.72 44.78 32.95
N SER A 473 6.62 43.81 32.87
CA SER A 473 8.02 43.87 33.28
C SER A 473 8.85 42.89 32.44
N ASP A 474 10.18 42.93 32.55
CA ASP A 474 11.06 41.98 31.86
C ASP A 474 10.71 40.52 32.22
N PRO A 475 10.50 39.62 31.22
CA PRO A 475 10.26 38.21 31.45
C PRO A 475 11.54 37.45 31.85
N PRO A 476 11.43 36.24 32.42
CA PRO A 476 12.57 35.45 32.86
C PRO A 476 13.51 35.11 31.71
N ASN A 477 14.82 35.20 31.98
CA ASN A 477 15.84 34.68 31.07
C ASN A 477 15.74 33.16 30.99
N LEU A 478 15.53 32.66 29.78
CA LEU A 478 15.60 31.25 29.44
C LEU A 478 16.94 30.96 28.75
N GLU A 479 17.28 29.68 28.62
CA GLU A 479 18.35 29.25 27.71
C GLU A 479 17.74 28.98 26.33
N ALA A 480 18.47 28.36 25.38
CA ALA A 480 17.89 27.86 24.14
C ALA A 480 17.14 26.54 24.38
N PRO A 481 15.78 26.51 24.43
CA PRO A 481 15.07 25.24 24.41
C PRO A 481 15.19 24.60 23.02
N LYS A 482 14.91 23.30 22.97
CA LYS A 482 14.69 22.52 21.74
C LYS A 482 13.22 22.43 21.34
N SER A 483 12.31 22.60 22.29
CA SER A 483 10.87 22.63 22.05
C SER A 483 10.15 23.35 23.19
N LEU A 484 8.99 23.89 22.86
CA LEU A 484 8.02 24.47 23.79
C LEU A 484 6.72 23.66 23.70
N VAL A 485 6.12 23.42 24.87
CA VAL A 485 4.82 22.75 24.99
C VAL A 485 3.94 23.57 25.90
N LYS A 486 2.75 23.95 25.44
CA LYS A 486 1.72 24.62 26.24
C LYS A 486 0.78 23.60 26.87
N LEU A 487 0.48 23.74 28.16
CA LEU A 487 -0.49 22.91 28.90
C LEU A 487 -0.97 23.62 30.18
N ASP A 488 -2.21 23.39 30.61
CA ASP A 488 -2.72 23.76 31.95
C ASP A 488 -2.31 22.67 32.96
N ALA A 489 -1.02 22.62 33.31
CA ALA A 489 -0.46 21.53 34.11
C ALA A 489 -1.08 21.47 35.51
N ASN A 490 -1.46 22.64 36.04
CA ASN A 490 -1.94 22.81 37.40
C ASN A 490 -3.47 22.61 37.53
N GLY A 491 -4.25 22.92 36.49
CA GLY A 491 -5.69 22.75 36.41
C GLY A 491 -6.53 23.95 36.86
N ASP A 492 -6.00 25.17 36.75
CA ASP A 492 -6.69 26.41 37.09
C ASP A 492 -7.29 27.15 35.88
N GLY A 493 -7.13 26.60 34.67
CA GLY A 493 -7.56 27.22 33.42
C GLY A 493 -6.60 28.28 32.88
N ILE A 494 -5.40 28.40 33.45
CA ILE A 494 -4.31 29.22 32.93
C ILE A 494 -3.25 28.27 32.36
N PHE A 495 -2.80 28.53 31.14
CA PHE A 495 -1.75 27.71 30.55
C PHE A 495 -0.37 28.04 31.15
N GLU A 496 0.45 27.00 31.33
CA GLU A 496 1.90 27.10 31.48
C GLU A 496 2.62 26.78 30.16
N LEU A 497 3.86 27.26 30.07
CA LEU A 497 4.82 26.96 29.03
C LEU A 497 5.93 26.05 29.58
N MET A 498 6.05 24.85 29.04
CA MET A 498 7.06 23.85 29.38
C MET A 498 8.19 23.89 28.35
N ALA A 499 9.37 24.33 28.77
CA ALA A 499 10.55 24.51 27.93
C ALA A 499 11.55 23.36 28.09
N PHE A 500 11.77 22.59 27.03
CA PHE A 500 12.66 21.42 27.01
C PHE A 500 14.05 21.77 26.49
N TYR A 501 15.10 21.24 27.13
CA TYR A 501 16.50 21.55 26.79
C TYR A 501 17.29 20.36 26.24
N GLY A 502 16.60 19.29 25.82
CA GLY A 502 17.19 18.01 25.43
C GLY A 502 17.33 17.02 26.59
N LEU A 503 17.82 15.83 26.29
CA LEU A 503 17.98 14.73 27.26
C LEU A 503 18.96 15.08 28.39
N SER A 504 18.75 14.47 29.55
CA SER A 504 19.51 14.69 30.80
C SER A 504 19.32 16.10 31.38
N ARG A 505 18.22 16.78 31.05
CA ARG A 505 17.87 18.12 31.57
C ARG A 505 16.37 18.26 31.80
N SER A 506 15.99 18.46 33.06
CA SER A 506 14.59 18.73 33.43
C SER A 506 14.05 19.97 32.69
N PRO A 507 12.83 19.90 32.16
CA PRO A 507 12.17 21.04 31.53
C PRO A 507 11.88 22.13 32.56
N LYS A 508 11.95 23.40 32.13
CA LYS A 508 11.55 24.55 32.97
C LYS A 508 10.10 24.92 32.67
N MET A 509 9.33 25.19 33.71
CA MET A 509 7.94 25.63 33.59
C MET A 509 7.87 27.16 33.73
N VAL A 510 6.99 27.81 32.97
CA VAL A 510 6.76 29.26 33.02
C VAL A 510 5.25 29.54 33.01
N THR A 511 4.75 30.41 33.90
CA THR A 511 3.33 30.84 33.88
C THR A 511 3.02 31.68 32.64
N LEU A 512 1.82 31.52 32.06
CA LEU A 512 1.28 32.41 31.01
C LEU A 512 0.01 33.14 31.49
N THR A 513 -0.03 33.58 32.76
CA THR A 513 -1.18 34.27 33.34
C THR A 513 -1.51 35.56 32.57
N PRO A 514 -2.75 35.73 32.05
CA PRO A 514 -3.10 36.90 31.26
C PRO A 514 -2.84 38.23 31.96
N LYS A 515 -2.27 39.19 31.20
CA LYS A 515 -1.87 40.54 31.64
C LYS A 515 -0.77 40.57 32.71
N GLN A 516 -0.09 39.46 32.95
CA GLN A 516 1.07 39.38 33.84
C GLN A 516 2.34 39.08 33.07
N THR A 517 3.49 39.40 33.66
CA THR A 517 4.78 38.94 33.14
C THR A 517 4.94 37.44 33.47
N PRO A 518 5.33 36.59 32.50
CA PRO A 518 5.62 35.18 32.74
C PRO A 518 6.62 34.97 33.89
N GLN A 519 6.46 33.92 34.71
CA GLN A 519 7.36 33.63 35.83
C GLN A 519 7.80 32.17 35.85
N LEU A 520 9.06 31.91 36.22
CA LEU A 520 9.60 30.55 36.36
C LEU A 520 8.95 29.80 37.53
N ILE A 521 8.33 28.67 37.23
CA ILE A 521 7.93 27.66 38.22
C ILE A 521 9.05 26.63 38.34
N THR A 522 9.33 26.19 39.57
CA THR A 522 10.21 25.03 39.83
C THR A 522 9.37 23.88 40.37
N PRO A 523 8.94 22.93 39.52
CA PRO A 523 8.20 21.77 39.99
C PRO A 523 9.01 20.92 40.97
N SER A 524 8.33 20.33 41.95
CA SER A 524 8.90 19.36 42.89
C SER A 524 8.12 18.04 42.86
N GLY A 525 8.29 17.16 43.85
CA GLY A 525 7.58 15.86 43.93
C GLY A 525 8.43 14.62 43.59
N GLY A 526 9.72 14.78 43.25
CA GLY A 526 10.66 13.66 43.09
C GLY A 526 10.48 12.81 41.83
N ILE A 527 9.59 13.21 40.91
CA ILE A 527 9.46 12.61 39.59
C ILE A 527 10.53 13.23 38.69
N ASN A 528 11.42 12.40 38.13
CA ASN A 528 12.40 12.88 37.16
C ASN A 528 11.80 12.91 35.74
N LEU A 529 11.93 14.05 35.07
CA LEU A 529 11.52 14.28 33.69
C LEU A 529 12.72 14.46 32.72
N ASP A 530 13.97 14.36 33.22
CA ASP A 530 15.22 14.55 32.46
C ASP A 530 15.34 13.67 31.19
N GLU A 531 14.71 12.49 31.20
CA GLU A 531 14.78 11.50 30.10
C GLU A 531 13.57 11.57 29.15
N ILE A 532 12.58 12.43 29.44
CA ILE A 532 11.36 12.54 28.65
C ILE A 532 11.60 13.47 27.46
N LYS A 533 11.16 13.02 26.29
CA LYS A 533 11.19 13.82 25.07
C LYS A 533 9.89 14.61 24.90
N PRO A 534 9.91 15.86 24.38
CA PRO A 534 8.69 16.62 24.10
C PRO A 534 7.68 15.80 23.27
N GLU A 535 8.19 15.09 22.26
CA GLU A 535 7.38 14.33 21.28
C GLU A 535 6.76 13.06 21.88
N SER A 536 7.17 12.66 23.09
CA SER A 536 6.64 11.51 23.84
C SER A 536 5.60 11.88 24.90
N ILE A 537 5.24 13.16 24.98
CA ILE A 537 4.24 13.70 25.90
C ILE A 537 2.91 13.80 25.17
N PHE A 538 1.89 13.15 25.70
CA PHE A 538 0.51 13.38 25.31
C PHE A 538 -0.21 14.17 26.40
N ILE A 539 -0.94 15.21 26.02
CA ILE A 539 -1.73 16.06 26.92
C ILE A 539 -3.20 15.65 26.76
N GLY A 540 -3.91 15.43 27.88
CA GLY A 540 -5.33 15.12 27.83
C GLY A 540 -6.06 15.48 29.11
N GLY A 541 -7.39 15.63 29.00
CA GLY A 541 -8.29 15.85 30.13
C GLY A 541 -9.31 16.97 29.88
N PRO A 542 -10.63 16.70 29.84
CA PRO A 542 -11.64 17.68 29.41
C PRO A 542 -11.94 18.82 30.41
N LYS A 543 -11.17 18.93 31.50
CA LYS A 543 -11.36 19.92 32.59
C LYS A 543 -10.07 20.34 33.31
N ARG A 544 -8.95 19.71 32.99
CA ARG A 544 -7.63 19.86 33.61
C ARG A 544 -6.68 18.99 32.82
N ASP A 545 -5.61 19.58 32.33
CA ASP A 545 -4.61 18.80 31.62
C ASP A 545 -3.85 17.90 32.61
N TRP A 546 -3.74 16.64 32.25
CA TRP A 546 -2.72 15.74 32.77
C TRP A 546 -1.86 15.29 31.60
N ILE A 547 -0.62 14.92 31.89
CA ILE A 547 0.32 14.44 30.87
C ILE A 547 0.49 12.93 30.97
N LEU A 548 0.47 12.25 29.83
CA LEU A 548 1.00 10.89 29.70
C LEU A 548 2.46 10.98 29.25
N THR A 549 3.32 10.26 29.97
CA THR A 549 4.76 10.23 29.70
C THR A 549 5.25 8.79 29.64
N ALA A 550 5.89 8.40 28.54
CA ALA A 550 6.48 7.08 28.36
C ALA A 550 7.90 7.00 28.98
N GLN A 551 8.20 5.91 29.67
CA GLN A 551 9.48 5.65 30.34
C GLN A 551 9.84 4.15 30.24
N ASN A 552 10.56 3.79 29.18
CA ASN A 552 11.06 2.43 28.90
C ASN A 552 9.99 1.33 28.91
N ASN A 553 9.63 0.74 30.05
CA ASN A 553 8.69 -0.38 30.14
C ASN A 553 7.30 0.00 30.67
N PHE A 554 7.05 1.29 30.92
CA PHE A 554 5.75 1.80 31.36
C PHE A 554 5.45 3.20 30.82
N ALA A 555 4.21 3.65 30.97
CA ALA A 555 3.82 5.05 30.90
C ALA A 555 3.17 5.49 32.21
N ARG A 556 3.19 6.79 32.51
CA ARG A 556 2.54 7.39 33.69
C ARG A 556 1.64 8.53 33.30
N ARG A 557 0.46 8.60 33.95
CA ARG A 557 -0.39 9.79 33.97
C ARG A 557 0.08 10.67 35.13
N LEU A 558 0.59 11.87 34.82
CA LEU A 558 1.10 12.83 35.78
C LEU A 558 0.24 14.10 35.81
N VAL A 559 0.14 14.71 36.98
CA VAL A 559 -0.52 16.01 37.16
C VAL A 559 0.32 16.90 38.08
N LEU A 560 0.33 18.21 37.86
CA LEU A 560 0.96 19.16 38.76
C LEU A 560 -0.09 19.64 39.77
N ASN A 561 0.17 19.51 41.07
CA ASN A 561 -0.75 20.01 42.10
C ASN A 561 -0.60 21.54 42.33
N SER A 562 -1.49 22.13 43.12
CA SER A 562 -1.48 23.55 43.47
C SER A 562 -0.21 24.03 44.21
N ASP A 563 0.56 23.10 44.79
CA ASP A 563 1.84 23.37 45.46
C ASP A 563 3.04 23.19 44.49
N ASN A 564 2.78 23.12 43.17
CA ASN A 564 3.74 22.85 42.11
C ASN A 564 4.51 21.52 42.31
N GLN A 565 3.81 20.46 42.69
CA GLN A 565 4.38 19.12 42.87
C GLN A 565 3.78 18.14 41.87
N TRP A 566 4.64 17.44 41.12
CA TRP A 566 4.21 16.37 40.22
C TRP A 566 3.72 15.16 41.02
N GLN A 567 2.54 14.66 40.68
CA GLN A 567 1.93 13.48 41.26
C GLN A 567 1.61 12.45 40.17
N VAL A 568 1.90 11.16 40.44
CA VAL A 568 1.45 10.05 39.59
C VAL A 568 0.00 9.73 39.93
N LEU A 569 -0.90 9.82 38.96
CA LEU A 569 -2.29 9.38 39.10
C LEU A 569 -2.43 7.88 38.75
N ASP A 570 -1.86 7.48 37.61
CA ASP A 570 -1.89 6.11 37.09
C ASP A 570 -0.51 5.70 36.52
N GLN A 571 -0.22 4.40 36.53
CA GLN A 571 0.93 3.82 35.81
C GLN A 571 0.48 2.61 34.98
N PHE A 572 0.87 2.60 33.71
CA PHE A 572 0.50 1.61 32.70
C PHE A 572 1.75 0.81 32.33
N ASN A 573 1.79 -0.48 32.65
CA ASN A 573 2.99 -1.30 32.50
C ASN A 573 2.88 -2.22 31.27
N ALA A 574 3.91 -2.27 30.44
CA ALA A 574 4.05 -3.32 29.45
C ALA A 574 4.55 -4.61 30.16
N PRO A 575 3.94 -5.79 29.90
CA PRO A 575 4.20 -7.00 30.68
C PRO A 575 5.49 -7.73 30.28
N GLU A 576 6.08 -7.42 29.13
CA GLU A 576 7.18 -8.18 28.51
C GLU A 576 8.56 -7.57 28.78
N SER A 577 9.56 -8.43 28.97
CA SER A 577 10.94 -8.00 29.26
C SER A 577 11.66 -7.27 28.12
N LYS A 578 11.15 -7.39 26.89
CA LYS A 578 11.65 -6.67 25.71
C LYS A 578 10.92 -5.35 25.45
N ALA A 579 9.86 -5.04 26.20
CA ALA A 579 9.03 -3.88 25.96
C ALA A 579 9.82 -2.57 26.03
N ARG A 580 9.57 -1.69 25.07
CA ARG A 580 10.13 -0.33 24.98
C ARG A 580 9.04 0.63 24.52
N VAL A 581 8.19 0.99 25.47
CA VAL A 581 7.19 2.05 25.40
C VAL A 581 7.91 3.39 25.20
N VAL A 582 7.64 4.05 24.07
CA VAL A 582 8.25 5.34 23.69
C VAL A 582 7.25 6.49 23.60
N GLY A 583 5.95 6.18 23.61
CA GLY A 583 4.86 7.13 23.65
C GLY A 583 3.63 6.48 24.27
N ALA A 584 2.69 7.28 24.75
CA ALA A 584 1.39 6.82 25.22
C ALA A 584 0.31 7.86 24.93
N VAL A 585 -0.87 7.41 24.52
CA VAL A 585 -2.00 8.26 24.11
C VAL A 585 -3.26 7.82 24.86
N ASN A 586 -4.18 8.76 25.11
CA ASN A 586 -5.53 8.46 25.59
C ASN A 586 -6.53 8.85 24.51
N ILE A 587 -7.37 7.91 24.11
CA ILE A 587 -8.23 8.05 22.92
C ILE A 587 -9.41 7.09 23.04
N ASN A 588 -10.58 7.49 22.56
CA ASN A 588 -11.74 6.62 22.42
C ASN A 588 -11.67 5.90 21.07
N LEU A 589 -11.40 4.60 21.06
CA LEU A 589 -11.14 3.83 19.84
C LEU A 589 -12.35 3.04 19.31
N ASP A 590 -13.39 2.86 20.15
CA ASP A 590 -14.54 2.02 19.82
C ASP A 590 -15.88 2.78 19.84
N GLY A 591 -15.86 4.06 20.20
CA GLY A 591 -17.01 4.95 20.32
C GLY A 591 -17.75 4.83 21.66
N GLU A 592 -17.39 3.89 22.53
CA GLU A 592 -18.07 3.69 23.81
C GLU A 592 -17.55 4.63 24.91
N PRO A 593 -18.31 4.86 26.00
CA PRO A 593 -17.89 5.77 27.06
C PRO A 593 -16.71 5.24 27.91
N GLY A 594 -15.48 5.64 27.59
CA GLY A 594 -14.34 5.53 28.50
C GLY A 594 -13.00 5.25 27.85
N ASP A 595 -12.33 6.31 27.40
CA ASP A 595 -11.09 6.34 26.64
C ASP A 595 -10.02 5.28 27.04
N GLU A 596 -9.60 4.49 26.05
CA GLU A 596 -8.45 3.58 26.10
C GLU A 596 -7.12 4.32 26.33
N ILE A 597 -6.14 3.59 26.86
CA ILE A 597 -4.74 4.00 26.88
C ILE A 597 -3.96 3.16 25.87
N VAL A 598 -3.41 3.81 24.85
CA VAL A 598 -2.54 3.16 23.85
C VAL A 598 -1.09 3.38 24.25
N LEU A 599 -0.33 2.30 24.41
CA LEU A 599 1.12 2.33 24.62
C LEU A 599 1.83 1.97 23.31
N ILE A 600 2.74 2.82 22.86
CA ILE A 600 3.51 2.62 21.61
C ILE A 600 4.81 1.89 21.97
N ASP A 601 4.85 0.58 21.76
CA ASP A 601 5.92 -0.33 22.17
C ASP A 601 6.80 -0.75 20.97
N LEU A 602 7.89 -0.01 20.74
CA LEU A 602 8.90 -0.31 19.72
C LEU A 602 9.90 -1.39 20.16
N GLY A 603 9.71 -2.02 21.33
CA GLY A 603 10.49 -3.17 21.78
C GLY A 603 9.97 -4.48 21.21
N VAL A 604 8.65 -4.53 20.96
CA VAL A 604 7.95 -5.66 20.33
C VAL A 604 7.20 -5.30 19.05
N GLN A 605 7.30 -4.04 18.60
CA GLN A 605 6.69 -3.53 17.35
C GLN A 605 5.16 -3.53 17.36
N LYS A 606 4.54 -3.12 18.49
CA LYS A 606 3.08 -3.09 18.66
C LYS A 606 2.58 -1.83 19.34
N LEU A 607 1.33 -1.47 19.05
CA LEU A 607 0.49 -0.66 19.92
C LEU A 607 -0.21 -1.61 20.89
N ARG A 608 -0.11 -1.33 22.20
CA ARG A 608 -0.82 -2.09 23.24
C ARG A 608 -1.93 -1.25 23.81
N ILE A 609 -3.16 -1.75 23.73
CA ILE A 609 -4.34 -0.97 24.01
C ILE A 609 -4.96 -1.47 25.31
N LEU A 610 -5.07 -0.58 26.29
CA LEU A 610 -5.55 -0.86 27.63
C LEU A 610 -6.94 -0.25 27.83
N ARG A 611 -7.92 -1.07 28.21
CA ARG A 611 -9.29 -0.67 28.53
C ARG A 611 -9.50 -0.58 30.04
N LYS A 612 -10.34 0.35 30.49
CA LYS A 612 -10.66 0.53 31.91
C LYS A 612 -11.78 -0.42 32.35
N GLU A 613 -11.43 -1.44 33.14
CA GLU A 613 -12.38 -2.41 33.70
C GLU A 613 -12.41 -2.30 35.24
N ALA A 614 -13.58 -2.08 35.82
CA ALA A 614 -13.76 -1.96 37.28
C ALA A 614 -12.75 -0.99 37.95
N ASN A 615 -12.51 0.15 37.32
CA ASN A 615 -11.52 1.19 37.67
C ASN A 615 -10.03 0.82 37.53
N VAL A 616 -9.68 -0.29 36.87
CA VAL A 616 -8.29 -0.68 36.58
C VAL A 616 -8.11 -0.84 35.07
N TYR A 617 -7.04 -0.27 34.51
CA TYR A 617 -6.71 -0.48 33.11
C TYR A 617 -6.10 -1.88 32.89
N ARG A 618 -6.62 -2.61 31.89
CA ARG A 618 -6.25 -3.99 31.54
C ARG A 618 -6.01 -4.11 30.03
N PRO A 619 -5.11 -5.01 29.56
CA PRO A 619 -4.93 -5.25 28.14
C PRO A 619 -6.24 -5.67 27.45
N TRP A 620 -6.55 -5.05 26.32
CA TRP A 620 -7.76 -5.28 25.53
C TRP A 620 -7.45 -5.77 24.11
N LYS A 621 -6.66 -5.00 23.35
CA LYS A 621 -6.23 -5.32 21.97
C LYS A 621 -4.75 -4.95 21.79
N ASP A 622 -4.07 -5.65 20.90
CA ASP A 622 -2.75 -5.26 20.39
C ASP A 622 -2.88 -5.04 18.87
N VAL A 623 -2.16 -4.04 18.33
CA VAL A 623 -2.05 -3.77 16.89
C VAL A 623 -0.58 -3.85 16.49
N GLU A 624 -0.27 -4.60 15.44
CA GLU A 624 1.11 -4.75 14.95
C GLU A 624 1.46 -3.59 14.01
N ILE A 625 2.65 -3.00 14.21
CA ILE A 625 3.11 -1.81 13.46
C ILE A 625 4.48 -2.02 12.78
N GLY A 626 5.11 -3.17 12.98
CA GLY A 626 6.41 -3.51 12.39
C GLY A 626 7.54 -2.53 12.80
N GLU A 627 8.55 -2.40 11.93
CA GLU A 627 9.67 -1.47 12.10
C GLU A 627 9.26 0.00 11.84
N PHE A 628 8.27 0.51 12.57
CA PHE A 628 7.78 1.88 12.42
C PHE A 628 8.78 2.93 12.97
N PRO A 629 9.20 3.94 12.18
CA PRO A 629 10.24 4.91 12.55
C PRO A 629 9.70 6.07 13.42
N PHE A 630 9.01 5.74 14.52
CA PHE A 630 8.24 6.65 15.38
C PHE A 630 9.00 7.91 15.86
N LEU A 631 8.30 9.05 15.82
CA LEU A 631 8.68 10.33 16.41
C LEU A 631 7.69 10.81 17.47
N SER A 632 6.40 10.94 17.11
CA SER A 632 5.33 11.44 17.99
C SER A 632 3.99 10.74 17.71
N ALA A 633 3.03 10.93 18.62
CA ALA A 633 1.65 10.49 18.44
C ALA A 633 0.65 11.63 18.71
N HIS A 634 -0.36 11.74 17.86
CA HIS A 634 -1.40 12.77 17.90
C HIS A 634 -2.78 12.13 17.77
N VAL A 635 -3.82 12.91 18.02
CA VAL A 635 -5.22 12.47 17.97
C VAL A 635 -6.05 13.51 17.24
N ALA A 636 -6.76 13.09 16.19
CA ALA A 636 -7.70 13.90 15.42
C ALA A 636 -8.66 13.00 14.64
N ASP A 637 -9.85 13.49 14.28
CA ASP A 637 -10.71 12.84 13.29
C ASP A 637 -10.09 13.03 11.89
N LEU A 638 -9.65 11.94 11.26
CA LEU A 638 -8.98 11.89 9.95
C LEU A 638 -9.80 11.18 8.86
N ASN A 639 -11.06 10.83 9.14
CA ASN A 639 -11.98 10.21 8.17
C ASN A 639 -13.36 10.91 8.05
N GLY A 640 -13.70 11.80 8.99
CA GLY A 640 -14.93 12.58 9.07
C GLY A 640 -16.09 11.90 9.82
N ASP A 641 -15.82 10.83 10.59
CA ASP A 641 -16.84 10.05 11.31
C ASP A 641 -17.11 10.54 12.75
N GLN A 642 -16.43 11.61 13.19
CA GLN A 642 -16.52 12.24 14.51
C GLN A 642 -15.93 11.40 15.66
N LEU A 643 -15.31 10.25 15.38
CA LEU A 643 -14.44 9.57 16.33
C LEU A 643 -13.00 10.09 16.18
N PRO A 644 -12.23 10.18 17.27
CA PRO A 644 -10.83 10.52 17.19
C PRO A 644 -10.01 9.33 16.66
N ASP A 645 -9.16 9.56 15.65
CA ASP A 645 -8.18 8.59 15.17
C ASP A 645 -6.82 8.79 15.82
N LEU A 646 -6.03 7.72 15.92
CA LEU A 646 -4.66 7.78 16.41
C LEU A 646 -3.67 7.96 15.24
N VAL A 647 -2.97 9.09 15.25
CA VAL A 647 -1.93 9.43 14.27
C VAL A 647 -0.56 9.13 14.86
N LEU A 648 0.27 8.39 14.14
CA LEU A 648 1.67 8.15 14.49
C LEU A 648 2.55 8.81 13.44
N PHE A 649 3.27 9.87 13.80
CA PHE A 649 4.29 10.45 12.92
C PHE A 649 5.59 9.67 13.05
N GLY A 650 6.15 9.26 11.92
CA GLY A 650 7.47 8.64 11.83
C GLY A 650 8.42 9.47 10.98
N ARG A 651 9.56 8.89 10.61
CA ARG A 651 10.44 9.49 9.60
C ARG A 651 10.00 9.10 8.19
N GLY A 652 9.71 10.10 7.38
CA GLY A 652 9.30 9.97 5.96
C GLY A 652 7.90 9.41 5.72
N GLN A 653 7.17 9.05 6.78
CA GLN A 653 5.81 8.50 6.72
C GLN A 653 5.06 8.76 8.03
N PHE A 654 3.73 8.81 7.96
CA PHE A 654 2.84 8.68 9.11
C PHE A 654 1.87 7.53 8.90
N GLY A 655 1.44 6.92 10.02
CA GLY A 655 0.44 5.86 10.03
C GLY A 655 -0.77 6.30 10.85
N VAL A 656 -1.97 6.07 10.32
CA VAL A 656 -3.24 6.35 11.00
C VAL A 656 -3.89 5.03 11.42
N LEU A 657 -4.23 4.93 12.69
CA LEU A 657 -5.12 3.89 13.21
C LEU A 657 -6.53 4.49 13.30
N TYR A 658 -7.34 4.18 12.30
CA TYR A 658 -8.73 4.64 12.26
C TYR A 658 -9.58 3.98 13.36
N SER A 659 -10.34 4.81 14.06
CA SER A 659 -11.37 4.40 15.03
C SER A 659 -12.64 4.02 14.29
N GLY A 660 -13.41 3.04 14.78
CA GLY A 660 -14.67 2.58 14.17
C GLY A 660 -14.58 1.94 12.77
N GLN A 661 -13.46 2.12 12.05
CA GLN A 661 -13.23 1.59 10.71
C GLN A 661 -12.10 0.56 10.70
N THR A 662 -12.31 -0.52 9.96
CA THR A 662 -11.33 -1.60 9.77
C THR A 662 -10.92 -1.68 8.30
N PRO A 663 -9.66 -1.38 7.93
CA PRO A 663 -9.15 -1.65 6.59
C PRO A 663 -9.34 -3.13 6.22
N PRO A 664 -9.53 -3.47 4.93
CA PRO A 664 -9.78 -4.84 4.51
C PRO A 664 -8.65 -5.80 4.92
N THR A 665 -8.99 -7.07 5.07
CA THR A 665 -8.08 -8.12 5.57
C THR A 665 -7.86 -9.20 4.51
N LEU A 666 -6.75 -9.95 4.58
CA LEU A 666 -6.57 -11.13 3.73
C LEU A 666 -7.18 -12.36 4.40
N LYS A 667 -7.94 -13.12 3.62
CA LYS A 667 -8.57 -14.38 4.03
C LYS A 667 -8.02 -15.51 3.18
N ASP A 668 -7.44 -16.53 3.80
CA ASP A 668 -7.03 -17.75 3.11
C ASP A 668 -8.28 -18.49 2.58
N VAL A 669 -8.36 -18.66 1.25
CA VAL A 669 -9.44 -19.40 0.58
C VAL A 669 -8.96 -20.72 -0.04
N GLY A 670 -7.66 -20.89 -0.24
CA GLY A 670 -7.08 -22.14 -0.74
C GLY A 670 -5.60 -22.29 -0.45
N SER A 671 -5.10 -23.52 -0.50
CA SER A 671 -3.65 -23.80 -0.47
C SER A 671 -3.32 -25.10 -1.18
N PHE A 672 -2.09 -25.22 -1.70
CA PHE A 672 -1.60 -26.42 -2.38
C PHE A 672 -0.14 -26.72 -2.03
N GLU A 673 0.20 -28.01 -2.00
CA GLU A 673 1.55 -28.52 -1.84
C GLU A 673 1.80 -29.59 -2.91
N SER A 674 2.93 -29.50 -3.61
CA SER A 674 3.30 -30.47 -4.65
C SER A 674 3.35 -31.89 -4.10
N ARG A 675 2.93 -32.85 -4.95
CA ARG A 675 3.18 -34.28 -4.72
C ARG A 675 4.49 -34.76 -5.35
N ILE A 676 5.16 -33.90 -6.14
CA ILE A 676 6.44 -34.20 -6.79
C ILE A 676 7.57 -34.07 -5.76
N PRO A 677 8.37 -35.12 -5.52
CA PRO A 677 9.47 -35.05 -4.56
C PRO A 677 10.48 -33.95 -4.91
N GLN A 678 10.81 -33.12 -3.92
CA GLN A 678 11.76 -32.01 -4.04
C GLN A 678 11.30 -30.85 -4.94
N ALA A 679 10.00 -30.71 -5.23
CA ALA A 679 9.49 -29.56 -5.98
C ALA A 679 9.95 -28.21 -5.42
N TYR A 680 10.16 -27.23 -6.30
CA TYR A 680 10.55 -25.87 -5.94
C TYR A 680 9.79 -24.87 -6.79
N PHE A 681 8.57 -24.59 -6.35
CA PHE A 681 7.71 -23.55 -6.93
C PHE A 681 8.36 -22.18 -6.85
N THR A 682 8.32 -21.44 -7.96
CA THR A 682 8.84 -20.06 -8.01
C THR A 682 7.91 -19.04 -8.62
N ASP A 683 7.00 -19.45 -9.50
CA ASP A 683 6.06 -18.52 -10.11
C ASP A 683 4.72 -19.20 -10.42
N SER A 684 3.68 -18.38 -10.56
CA SER A 684 2.32 -18.83 -10.88
C SER A 684 1.62 -17.89 -11.86
N VAL A 685 0.80 -18.47 -12.73
CA VAL A 685 -0.06 -17.75 -13.68
C VAL A 685 -1.43 -18.42 -13.69
N ALA A 686 -2.49 -17.66 -13.95
CA ALA A 686 -3.86 -18.17 -14.03
C ALA A 686 -4.46 -17.96 -15.42
N GLY A 687 -5.37 -18.85 -15.82
CA GLY A 687 -6.13 -18.77 -17.06
C GLY A 687 -6.70 -20.12 -17.48
N ASP A 688 -7.83 -20.10 -18.21
CA ASP A 688 -8.57 -21.30 -18.62
C ASP A 688 -7.77 -22.16 -19.62
N LEU A 689 -7.25 -23.30 -19.16
CA LEU A 689 -6.48 -24.26 -19.97
C LEU A 689 -7.27 -25.52 -20.35
N ASN A 690 -8.57 -25.57 -20.07
CA ASN A 690 -9.43 -26.72 -20.37
C ASN A 690 -10.63 -26.37 -21.28
N GLY A 691 -11.00 -25.09 -21.34
CA GLY A 691 -12.09 -24.52 -22.13
C GLY A 691 -13.46 -24.51 -21.44
N ASP A 692 -13.52 -24.58 -20.10
CA ASP A 692 -14.76 -24.53 -19.31
C ASP A 692 -15.20 -23.09 -18.92
N GLY A 693 -14.34 -22.09 -19.16
CA GLY A 693 -14.58 -20.69 -18.85
C GLY A 693 -14.10 -20.23 -17.47
N GLN A 694 -13.59 -21.14 -16.61
CA GLN A 694 -12.99 -20.79 -15.32
C GLN A 694 -11.46 -20.80 -15.40
N PRO A 695 -10.76 -19.82 -14.80
CA PRO A 695 -9.29 -19.81 -14.80
C PRO A 695 -8.67 -20.97 -13.99
N ASP A 696 -7.83 -21.76 -14.65
CA ASP A 696 -6.96 -22.73 -13.97
C ASP A 696 -5.73 -22.04 -13.38
N VAL A 697 -5.11 -22.64 -12.36
CA VAL A 697 -3.90 -22.13 -11.71
C VAL A 697 -2.69 -22.99 -12.08
N ILE A 698 -1.69 -22.36 -12.69
CA ILE A 698 -0.50 -23.00 -13.24
C ILE A 698 0.71 -22.60 -12.40
N ILE A 699 1.53 -23.57 -11.99
CA ILE A 699 2.72 -23.35 -11.17
C ILE A 699 3.98 -23.85 -11.89
N LEU A 700 5.04 -23.04 -11.87
CA LEU A 700 6.37 -23.38 -12.39
C LEU A 700 7.28 -23.95 -11.30
N ASP A 701 7.84 -25.15 -11.52
CA ASP A 701 8.84 -25.80 -10.65
C ASP A 701 10.24 -25.83 -11.29
N LEU A 702 11.18 -25.08 -10.71
CA LEU A 702 12.56 -25.00 -11.19
C LEU A 702 13.42 -26.23 -10.94
N ARG A 703 13.16 -26.99 -9.86
CA ARG A 703 14.07 -28.08 -9.46
C ARG A 703 13.79 -29.35 -10.23
N THR A 704 12.53 -29.58 -10.57
CA THR A 704 12.12 -30.77 -11.31
C THR A 704 11.81 -30.46 -12.78
N HIS A 705 11.78 -29.18 -13.17
CA HIS A 705 11.43 -28.67 -14.49
C HIS A 705 10.01 -29.06 -14.93
N HIS A 706 9.07 -29.11 -13.98
CA HIS A 706 7.67 -29.39 -14.25
C HIS A 706 6.82 -28.12 -14.29
N VAL A 707 5.73 -28.22 -15.03
CA VAL A 707 4.54 -27.40 -14.84
C VAL A 707 3.50 -28.24 -14.13
N GLU A 708 2.91 -27.71 -13.05
CA GLU A 708 1.71 -28.29 -12.42
C GLU A 708 0.50 -27.43 -12.76
N ILE A 709 -0.60 -28.07 -13.19
CA ILE A 709 -1.88 -27.42 -13.46
C ILE A 709 -2.87 -27.83 -12.38
N LEU A 710 -3.52 -26.84 -11.78
CA LEU A 710 -4.47 -26.98 -10.70
C LEU A 710 -5.82 -26.36 -11.11
N HIS A 711 -6.90 -27.03 -10.75
CA HIS A 711 -8.26 -26.47 -10.83
C HIS A 711 -8.66 -25.92 -9.45
N PHE A 712 -9.34 -24.78 -9.40
CA PHE A 712 -9.88 -24.23 -8.16
C PHE A 712 -11.37 -24.57 -8.03
N GLU A 713 -11.77 -25.15 -6.89
CA GLU A 713 -13.19 -25.34 -6.56
C GLU A 713 -13.49 -24.67 -5.22
N GLU A 714 -14.45 -23.74 -5.17
CA GLU A 714 -14.78 -22.91 -3.99
C GLU A 714 -14.86 -23.70 -2.64
N ASN A 715 -15.41 -24.90 -2.66
CA ASN A 715 -15.64 -25.71 -1.45
C ASN A 715 -14.54 -26.75 -1.16
N GLU A 716 -13.67 -27.05 -2.13
CA GLU A 716 -12.62 -28.08 -2.01
C GLU A 716 -11.19 -27.51 -2.19
N GLY A 717 -11.06 -26.23 -2.54
CA GLY A 717 -9.79 -25.53 -2.76
C GLY A 717 -9.08 -25.94 -4.05
N LEU A 718 -7.75 -25.84 -4.04
CA LEU A 718 -6.91 -26.22 -5.18
C LEU A 718 -6.79 -27.75 -5.33
N LYS A 719 -7.19 -28.25 -6.50
CA LYS A 719 -7.04 -29.65 -6.90
C LYS A 719 -6.00 -29.79 -7.99
N HIS A 720 -5.02 -30.67 -7.77
CA HIS A 720 -4.10 -31.10 -8.82
C HIS A 720 -4.85 -31.78 -9.96
N ALA A 721 -4.79 -31.19 -11.16
CA ALA A 721 -5.32 -31.78 -12.38
C ALA A 721 -4.26 -32.66 -13.06
N LEU A 722 -3.17 -32.04 -13.55
CA LEU A 722 -2.06 -32.76 -14.16
C LEU A 722 -0.71 -32.06 -13.91
N ASN A 723 0.38 -32.76 -14.22
CA ASN A 723 1.70 -32.15 -14.36
C ASN A 723 2.45 -32.81 -15.51
N PHE A 724 3.43 -32.09 -16.07
CA PHE A 724 4.35 -32.61 -17.08
C PHE A 724 5.70 -31.90 -16.99
N LYS A 725 6.75 -32.57 -17.45
CA LYS A 725 8.11 -32.03 -17.47
C LYS A 725 8.36 -31.29 -18.78
N VAL A 726 8.87 -30.06 -18.68
CA VAL A 726 9.10 -29.17 -19.83
C VAL A 726 10.36 -29.58 -20.61
N PHE A 727 11.44 -29.94 -19.91
CA PHE A 727 12.70 -30.37 -20.53
C PHE A 727 13.50 -31.32 -19.64
N GLU A 728 14.42 -32.07 -20.25
CA GLU A 728 15.34 -33.00 -19.58
C GLU A 728 16.77 -32.44 -19.57
N GLU A 729 17.25 -31.96 -18.42
CA GLU A 729 18.66 -31.58 -18.29
C GLU A 729 19.56 -32.83 -18.17
N LYS A 730 20.46 -33.02 -19.14
CA LYS A 730 21.54 -34.02 -19.05
C LYS A 730 22.82 -33.37 -18.50
N THR A 731 23.01 -33.47 -17.20
CA THR A 731 24.14 -32.87 -16.44
C THR A 731 25.51 -33.51 -16.75
N PHE A 732 26.02 -33.32 -17.97
CA PHE A 732 27.38 -33.72 -18.39
C PHE A 732 28.40 -32.56 -18.42
N SER A 733 27.94 -31.32 -18.25
CA SER A 733 28.80 -30.13 -18.17
C SER A 733 28.95 -29.67 -16.71
N ARG A 734 30.19 -29.35 -16.28
CA ARG A 734 30.47 -28.66 -15.02
C ARG A 734 30.36 -27.13 -15.14
N SER A 735 29.39 -26.65 -15.92
CA SER A 735 29.06 -25.22 -15.99
C SER A 735 28.12 -24.88 -14.84
N ASN A 736 28.63 -24.15 -13.85
CA ASN A 736 27.83 -23.60 -12.72
C ASN A 736 26.89 -22.45 -13.17
N GLN A 737 26.26 -22.57 -14.33
CA GLN A 737 25.24 -21.67 -14.86
C GLN A 737 24.00 -22.51 -15.16
N SER A 738 23.34 -22.98 -14.12
CA SER A 738 21.91 -23.31 -14.23
C SER A 738 21.18 -21.98 -14.47
N GLY A 739 20.55 -21.86 -15.62
CA GLY A 739 19.42 -20.95 -15.77
C GLY A 739 18.32 -21.35 -14.78
N VAL A 740 17.60 -20.35 -14.29
CA VAL A 740 16.28 -20.56 -13.68
C VAL A 740 15.37 -20.92 -14.84
N ASP A 741 14.81 -22.13 -14.92
CA ASP A 741 13.99 -22.55 -16.07
C ASP A 741 12.91 -23.59 -15.69
N PRO A 742 11.66 -23.45 -16.18
CA PRO A 742 11.12 -22.34 -16.99
C PRO A 742 11.08 -21.01 -16.22
N ARG A 743 11.20 -19.88 -16.93
CA ARG A 743 11.47 -18.55 -16.35
C ARG A 743 10.22 -17.73 -16.06
N GLU A 744 9.34 -17.68 -17.04
CA GLU A 744 8.16 -16.83 -17.09
C GLU A 744 7.09 -17.63 -17.84
N ALA A 745 5.82 -17.43 -17.50
CA ALA A 745 4.69 -18.05 -18.19
C ALA A 745 3.58 -17.03 -18.42
N VAL A 746 2.89 -17.16 -19.56
CA VAL A 746 1.73 -16.35 -19.93
C VAL A 746 0.66 -17.28 -20.49
N ILE A 747 -0.62 -16.96 -20.25
CA ILE A 747 -1.76 -17.71 -20.76
C ILE A 747 -2.60 -16.78 -21.64
N ALA A 748 -2.63 -17.05 -22.94
CA ALA A 748 -3.27 -16.20 -23.95
C ALA A 748 -3.65 -17.04 -25.18
N ASP A 749 -4.65 -16.61 -25.96
CA ASP A 749 -4.91 -17.23 -27.26
C ASP A 749 -3.86 -16.75 -28.25
N LEU A 750 -2.85 -17.58 -28.49
CA LEU A 750 -1.76 -17.34 -29.44
C LEU A 750 -1.90 -18.22 -30.68
N THR A 751 -3.06 -18.84 -30.89
CA THR A 751 -3.39 -19.59 -32.11
C THR A 751 -4.56 -19.03 -32.92
N GLY A 752 -5.30 -18.07 -32.36
CA GLY A 752 -6.45 -17.42 -32.98
C GLY A 752 -7.68 -18.33 -33.02
N ASP A 753 -7.77 -19.32 -32.12
CA ASP A 753 -8.76 -20.40 -32.18
C ASP A 753 -9.90 -20.29 -31.13
N GLY A 754 -9.84 -19.25 -30.29
CA GLY A 754 -10.79 -18.88 -29.24
C GLY A 754 -10.47 -19.49 -27.88
N ARG A 755 -9.28 -20.08 -27.71
CA ARG A 755 -8.86 -20.84 -26.52
C ARG A 755 -7.53 -20.31 -25.99
N LYS A 756 -7.32 -20.34 -24.68
CA LYS A 756 -6.05 -19.88 -24.10
C LYS A 756 -5.02 -21.00 -24.17
N ASP A 757 -3.88 -20.68 -24.78
CA ASP A 757 -2.72 -21.53 -24.89
C ASP A 757 -1.78 -21.28 -23.71
N LEU A 758 -0.90 -22.25 -23.39
CA LEU A 758 0.14 -22.07 -22.38
C LEU A 758 1.45 -21.67 -23.08
N ILE A 759 1.97 -20.49 -22.76
CA ILE A 759 3.22 -19.95 -23.29
C ILE A 759 4.29 -19.93 -22.19
N LEU A 760 5.41 -20.62 -22.38
CA LEU A 760 6.54 -20.64 -21.45
C LEU A 760 7.78 -20.00 -22.07
N LEU A 761 8.48 -19.15 -21.32
CA LEU A 761 9.84 -18.73 -21.65
C LEU A 761 10.85 -19.68 -21.00
N CYS A 762 11.64 -20.38 -21.80
CA CYS A 762 12.59 -21.40 -21.34
C CYS A 762 13.92 -21.28 -22.10
N HIS A 763 15.01 -21.12 -21.36
CA HIS A 763 16.37 -20.84 -21.83
C HIS A 763 16.42 -19.63 -22.77
N ASP A 764 16.34 -19.93 -24.07
CA ASP A 764 16.52 -19.06 -25.22
C ASP A 764 15.34 -19.17 -26.20
N ARG A 765 14.19 -19.70 -25.73
CA ARG A 765 13.00 -20.02 -26.55
C ARG A 765 11.70 -19.64 -25.84
N VAL A 766 10.72 -19.28 -26.66
CA VAL A 766 9.31 -19.43 -26.29
C VAL A 766 8.85 -20.83 -26.70
N LEU A 767 8.18 -21.51 -25.78
CA LEU A 767 7.50 -22.78 -25.96
C LEU A 767 5.99 -22.51 -25.90
N LEU A 768 5.30 -22.69 -27.03
CA LEU A 768 3.85 -22.54 -27.14
C LEU A 768 3.21 -23.93 -27.11
N TYR A 769 2.35 -24.17 -26.12
CA TYR A 769 1.52 -25.36 -26.01
C TYR A 769 0.07 -24.98 -26.36
N PRO A 770 -0.39 -25.16 -27.61
CA PRO A 770 -1.73 -24.76 -27.98
C PRO A 770 -2.78 -25.63 -27.31
N GLN A 771 -3.88 -25.07 -26.80
CA GLN A 771 -4.92 -25.84 -26.14
C GLN A 771 -5.59 -26.81 -27.14
N ASP A 772 -5.74 -28.09 -26.79
CA ASP A 772 -6.55 -29.02 -27.57
C ASP A 772 -8.03 -28.89 -27.21
N LYS A 773 -8.93 -29.08 -28.18
CA LYS A 773 -10.39 -28.90 -27.97
C LYS A 773 -11.04 -30.10 -27.28
N GLY A 774 -10.27 -31.16 -27.04
CA GLY A 774 -10.75 -32.48 -26.66
C GLY A 774 -11.44 -33.19 -27.83
N GLY A 775 -11.33 -34.52 -27.86
CA GLY A 775 -12.09 -35.32 -28.80
C GLY A 775 -13.58 -35.30 -28.45
N SER A 776 -14.43 -34.80 -29.35
CA SER A 776 -15.88 -34.93 -29.15
C SER A 776 -16.25 -36.43 -29.07
N GLN A 777 -17.09 -36.82 -28.12
CA GLN A 777 -17.47 -38.23 -27.89
C GLN A 777 -18.20 -38.92 -29.08
N LYS A 778 -18.29 -38.28 -30.25
CA LYS A 778 -18.96 -38.82 -31.46
C LYS A 778 -18.04 -39.58 -32.41
N ASP A 779 -16.72 -39.47 -32.30
CA ASP A 779 -15.79 -40.13 -33.23
C ASP A 779 -15.31 -41.53 -32.80
N VAL A 780 -15.86 -42.09 -31.71
CA VAL A 780 -15.76 -43.53 -31.41
C VAL A 780 -16.76 -44.30 -32.27
N GLY A 781 -16.52 -44.28 -33.59
CA GLY A 781 -17.14 -45.21 -34.53
C GLY A 781 -16.78 -46.65 -34.19
N PRO A 782 -17.67 -47.63 -34.45
CA PRO A 782 -17.50 -48.98 -33.93
C PRO A 782 -16.23 -49.65 -34.47
N GLN A 783 -15.39 -50.15 -33.56
CA GLN A 783 -14.23 -50.97 -33.92
C GLN A 783 -14.69 -52.17 -34.76
N ALA A 784 -14.32 -52.17 -36.04
CA ALA A 784 -14.50 -53.32 -36.90
C ALA A 784 -13.58 -54.45 -36.44
N ALA A 785 -14.17 -55.52 -35.90
CA ALA A 785 -13.44 -56.72 -35.51
C ALA A 785 -12.90 -57.45 -36.76
N SER A 786 -11.67 -57.11 -37.18
CA SER A 786 -10.93 -57.87 -38.18
C SER A 786 -10.06 -58.93 -37.49
N GLY A 787 -10.67 -60.06 -37.11
CA GLY A 787 -9.92 -61.21 -36.64
C GLY A 787 -9.23 -61.96 -37.78
N LYS A 788 -7.90 -62.10 -37.69
CA LYS A 788 -7.12 -63.26 -38.12
C LYS A 788 -5.86 -63.39 -37.26
#